data_AF-A0A8S4AFR7-F1
#
_entry.id   AF-A0A8S4AFR7-F1
#
_cell.length_a   1.000
_cell.length_b   1.000
_cell.length_c   1.000
_cell.angle_alpha   90.00
_cell.angle_beta   90.00
_cell.angle_gamma   90.00
#
_symmetry.space_group_name_H-M   'P 1'
#
loop_
_entity.id
_entity.type
_entity.pdbx_description
1 polymer ?
#
loop_
_entity_poly.entity_id
_entity_poly.type
_entity_poly.pdbx_seq_one_letter_code
_entity_poly.pdbx_strand_id
1 'polypeptide(L)'
;MRVFRPFFVSLNLPYSVIRGEKVILQAIVFNYLPEDLTVQVTLALSKSFSNILIDAKGQEQTSQKEIVQNVLVRAGDAKSVFFPITPLELGKIDIEVKARSTKAADAIRRQLLVKAEGVSKDYNIAVLIDLTEGKNSFSQTVNLSLPTNVVKESQRVRISAVGDLMGPTIGGLDSLLQMPMGCGEQTMLSMAPDVYITDYLTAVNQLTADIKSKALNYMESGYQRELTYKHKDGSFSAFGESDKSGSMWLTAFVMRVFNQAKPHIYIDEQVMITSLRWIIAKQNSDGSFPEPGVVIHTSMQGNAAGGIALTLYVMITLLENKDRLVDNPEKHLLLTMIVLLFSPFVQLQFSTDGLTFWHQVQAPKTSTSSWESPNPTQSTDTEMTAYILLTYIVRGEIAKAKNIVQWLIKQRSPHGGFQSTQDTVVALHALSQFAKIIYSKNFNLQVTATLSPSEVYTFNIDQSNALVLQTHETKDVPSKVKIDATGSGIGLVEVAVYFNVESDIGEVTFELSVKLVEETMKHLLVETCTKWIGEGASSGMAIQEFGIPSGFKFDIDSFRQIDILKKIEFEDRKVVFYFDKIGTTPICLQMRVKRDGLVAKSQPVPVKVIDYYNPNNQVTVFYQSAILKNSTICDVVNEVDNCVSVSK
;
A
#
# COMPACT_ATOMS: atom_id res chain seq x y z
N MET A 1 17.92 30.16 24.72
CA MET A 1 17.64 29.25 25.87
C MET A 1 18.20 27.88 25.52
N ARG A 2 19.05 27.28 26.36
CA ARG A 2 19.61 25.94 26.13
C ARG A 2 18.96 24.98 27.12
N VAL A 3 18.13 24.06 26.64
CA VAL A 3 17.55 22.99 27.47
C VAL A 3 18.58 21.86 27.54
N PHE A 4 19.04 21.52 28.73
CA PHE A 4 20.06 20.50 28.95
C PHE A 4 19.71 19.69 30.20
N ARG A 5 19.72 18.36 30.05
CA ARG A 5 19.53 17.43 31.17
C ARG A 5 20.89 16.78 31.47
N PRO A 6 21.45 16.95 32.68
CA PRO A 6 22.81 16.47 32.99
C PRO A 6 22.91 14.96 33.22
N PHE A 7 21.80 14.27 33.43
CA PHE A 7 21.74 12.82 33.57
C PHE A 7 20.49 12.29 32.87
N PHE A 8 20.65 11.36 31.94
CA PHE A 8 19.52 10.76 31.23
C PHE A 8 19.86 9.40 30.66
N VAL A 9 18.81 8.62 30.36
CA VAL A 9 18.93 7.33 29.67
C VAL A 9 18.34 7.43 28.26
N SER A 10 19.04 6.83 27.30
CA SER A 10 18.59 6.68 25.91
C SER A 10 18.47 5.20 25.57
N LEU A 11 17.55 4.86 24.66
CA LEU A 11 17.27 3.49 24.27
C LEU A 11 17.36 3.35 22.75
N ASN A 12 18.31 2.53 22.30
CA ASN A 12 18.46 2.20 20.89
C ASN A 12 17.58 1.00 20.56
N LEU A 13 16.63 1.18 19.65
CA LEU A 13 15.67 0.16 19.24
C LEU A 13 15.73 0.00 17.72
N PRO A 14 15.74 -1.24 17.20
CA PRO A 14 15.50 -1.44 15.78
C PRO A 14 14.08 -1.00 15.42
N TYR A 15 13.85 -0.64 14.15
CA TYR A 15 12.53 -0.24 13.66
C TYR A 15 11.45 -1.29 13.96
N SER A 16 11.71 -2.55 13.62
CA SER A 16 10.84 -3.68 13.95
C SER A 16 11.59 -5.00 14.01
N VAL A 17 11.04 -5.95 14.76
CA VAL A 17 11.57 -7.32 14.96
C VAL A 17 10.49 -8.35 14.69
N ILE A 18 10.87 -9.62 14.48
CA ILE A 18 9.93 -10.73 14.29
C ILE A 18 9.77 -11.47 15.62
N ARG A 19 8.55 -11.93 15.91
CA ARG A 19 8.26 -12.73 17.12
C ARG A 19 9.20 -13.94 17.23
N GLY A 20 9.69 -14.18 18.44
CA GLY A 20 10.62 -15.28 18.73
C GLY A 20 12.10 -15.00 18.43
N GLU A 21 12.45 -13.88 17.79
CA GLU A 21 13.84 -13.44 17.69
C GLU A 21 14.38 -12.97 19.04
N LYS A 22 15.71 -13.00 19.20
CA LYS A 22 16.39 -12.51 20.40
C LYS A 22 16.93 -11.12 20.14
N VAL A 23 16.33 -10.12 20.78
CA VAL A 23 16.68 -8.71 20.58
C VAL A 23 17.52 -8.25 21.76
N ILE A 24 18.68 -7.65 21.50
CA ILE A 24 19.50 -7.04 22.54
C ILE A 24 19.22 -5.54 22.58
N LEU A 25 18.48 -5.12 23.59
CA LEU A 25 18.20 -3.71 23.83
C LEU A 25 19.45 -3.03 24.37
N GLN A 26 19.88 -1.94 23.74
CA GLN A 26 20.98 -1.13 24.21
C GLN A 26 20.44 0.12 24.91
N ALA A 27 20.59 0.17 26.23
CA ALA A 27 20.31 1.35 27.04
C ALA A 27 21.62 2.11 27.29
N ILE A 28 21.68 3.38 26.92
CA ILE A 28 22.87 4.23 27.11
C ILE A 28 22.57 5.23 28.21
N VAL A 29 23.32 5.15 29.31
CA VAL A 29 23.21 6.08 30.44
C VAL A 29 24.27 7.15 30.29
N PHE A 30 23.85 8.40 30.22
CA PHE A 30 24.72 9.57 30.14
C PHE A 30 24.85 10.24 31.49
N ASN A 31 26.09 10.49 31.93
CA ASN A 31 26.39 11.22 33.16
C ASN A 31 27.25 12.45 32.86
N TYR A 32 26.63 13.61 32.69
CA TYR A 32 27.33 14.90 32.56
C TYR A 32 27.54 15.62 33.90
N LEU A 33 27.31 14.95 35.04
CA LEU A 33 27.64 15.50 36.35
C LEU A 33 29.16 15.41 36.59
N PRO A 34 29.74 16.26 37.47
CA PRO A 34 31.18 16.29 37.71
C PRO A 34 31.71 15.12 38.56
N GLU A 35 30.87 14.14 38.90
CA GLU A 35 31.20 13.03 39.78
C GLU A 35 30.84 11.68 39.14
N ASP A 36 31.61 10.65 39.49
CA ASP A 36 31.34 9.28 39.10
C ASP A 36 30.11 8.75 39.86
N LEU A 37 29.17 8.13 39.12
CA LEU A 37 27.93 7.61 39.69
C LEU A 37 27.83 6.10 39.48
N THR A 38 27.55 5.38 40.57
CA THR A 38 27.03 4.01 40.48
C THR A 38 25.54 4.09 40.19
N VAL A 39 25.16 3.69 39.00
CA VAL A 39 23.79 3.74 38.48
C VAL A 39 23.20 2.35 38.45
N GLN A 40 22.05 2.18 39.09
CA GLN A 40 21.18 1.02 38.94
C GLN A 40 20.29 1.21 37.72
N VAL A 41 20.47 0.36 36.71
CA VAL A 41 19.66 0.35 35.48
C VAL A 41 18.73 -0.85 35.51
N THR A 42 17.43 -0.59 35.47
CA THR A 42 16.37 -1.59 35.57
C THR A 42 15.56 -1.64 34.29
N LEU A 43 15.47 -2.82 33.67
CA LEU A 43 14.46 -3.12 32.65
C LEU A 43 13.19 -3.60 33.36
N ALA A 44 12.09 -2.86 33.16
CA ALA A 44 10.81 -3.18 33.79
C ALA A 44 10.26 -4.52 33.30
N LEU A 45 9.55 -5.22 34.19
CA LEU A 45 8.87 -6.46 33.85
C LEU A 45 7.70 -6.17 32.89
N SER A 46 7.59 -6.99 31.85
CA SER A 46 6.47 -6.97 30.92
C SER A 46 5.97 -8.38 30.67
N LYS A 47 4.67 -8.50 30.36
CA LYS A 47 4.08 -9.76 29.88
C LYS A 47 4.34 -9.97 28.38
N SER A 48 4.60 -8.89 27.65
CA SER A 48 4.76 -8.89 26.19
C SER A 48 6.11 -9.42 25.69
N PHE A 49 7.09 -9.57 26.58
CA PHE A 49 8.40 -10.15 26.27
C PHE A 49 8.95 -10.90 27.48
N SER A 50 9.87 -11.84 27.23
CA SER A 50 10.66 -12.48 28.28
C SER A 50 12.09 -11.95 28.29
N ASN A 51 12.65 -11.79 29.48
CA ASN A 51 14.04 -11.40 29.67
C ASN A 51 14.94 -12.62 29.50
N ILE A 52 16.17 -12.42 29.04
CA ILE A 52 17.16 -13.50 28.91
C ILE A 52 18.36 -13.15 29.78
N LEU A 53 18.68 -14.06 30.69
CA LEU A 53 19.89 -14.01 31.50
C LEU A 53 20.93 -14.95 30.91
N ILE A 54 22.19 -14.53 30.91
CA ILE A 54 23.30 -15.36 30.48
C ILE A 54 24.05 -15.78 31.73
N ASP A 55 24.18 -17.07 31.99
CA ASP A 55 24.94 -17.55 33.13
C ASP A 55 26.47 -17.47 32.90
N ALA A 56 27.24 -17.73 33.96
CA ALA A 56 28.71 -17.72 33.89
C ALA A 56 29.30 -18.79 32.94
N LYS A 57 28.50 -19.74 32.47
CA LYS A 57 28.86 -20.77 31.49
C LYS A 57 28.39 -20.41 30.07
N GLY A 58 27.79 -19.23 29.88
CA GLY A 58 27.27 -18.76 28.60
C GLY A 58 25.91 -19.35 28.22
N GLN A 59 25.21 -20.03 29.14
CA GLN A 59 23.88 -20.58 28.86
C GLN A 59 22.79 -19.53 29.05
N GLU A 60 21.88 -19.49 28.08
CA GLU A 60 20.74 -18.58 28.06
C GLU A 60 19.59 -19.15 28.91
N GLN A 61 19.19 -18.43 29.94
CA GLN A 61 18.04 -18.75 30.79
C GLN A 61 16.96 -17.68 30.64
N THR A 62 15.74 -18.10 30.35
CA THR A 62 14.59 -17.20 30.25
C THR A 62 14.09 -16.82 31.64
N SER A 63 13.88 -15.52 31.87
CA SER A 63 13.39 -14.94 33.12
C SER A 63 12.17 -14.06 32.86
N GLN A 64 11.18 -14.16 33.74
CA GLN A 64 10.00 -13.28 33.81
C GLN A 64 10.06 -12.41 35.07
N LYS A 65 11.23 -11.83 35.34
CA LYS A 65 11.46 -10.89 36.45
C LYS A 65 12.13 -9.64 35.91
N GLU A 66 12.02 -8.54 36.65
CA GLU A 66 12.79 -7.32 36.39
C GLU A 66 14.28 -7.66 36.39
N ILE A 67 15.01 -7.11 35.42
CA ILE A 67 16.46 -7.25 35.35
C ILE A 67 17.08 -5.94 35.81
N VAL A 68 17.98 -6.06 36.77
CA VAL A 68 18.66 -4.92 37.39
C VAL A 68 20.16 -5.11 37.19
N GLN A 69 20.81 -4.12 36.59
CA GLN A 69 22.26 -4.09 36.41
C GLN A 69 22.82 -2.83 37.05
N ASN A 70 23.88 -2.97 37.85
CA ASN A 70 24.59 -1.84 38.45
C ASN A 70 25.83 -1.52 37.64
N VAL A 71 25.92 -0.30 37.12
CA VAL A 71 27.05 0.15 36.31
C VAL A 71 27.67 1.42 36.86
N LEU A 72 29.00 1.51 36.83
CA LEU A 72 29.71 2.74 37.12
C LEU A 72 29.76 3.60 35.87
N VAL A 73 29.20 4.81 35.93
CA VAL A 73 29.24 5.81 34.86
C VAL A 73 30.09 6.98 35.33
N ARG A 74 31.24 7.17 34.69
CA ARG A 74 32.19 8.23 35.06
C ARG A 74 31.64 9.62 34.79
N ALA A 75 32.19 10.61 35.48
CA ALA A 75 31.89 12.02 35.25
C ALA A 75 32.16 12.41 33.79
N GLY A 76 31.16 13.02 33.13
CA GLY A 76 31.24 13.43 31.73
C GLY A 76 31.21 12.31 30.70
N ASP A 77 30.91 11.07 31.11
CA ASP A 77 30.96 9.88 30.26
C ASP A 77 29.58 9.23 30.07
N ALA A 78 29.50 8.24 29.17
CA ALA A 78 28.32 7.43 28.93
C ALA A 78 28.64 5.94 28.97
N LYS A 79 27.76 5.12 29.57
CA LYS A 79 27.91 3.67 29.59
C LYS A 79 26.71 2.98 28.96
N SER A 80 26.99 2.00 28.09
CA SER A 80 25.97 1.12 27.51
C SER A 80 25.69 -0.05 28.44
N VAL A 81 24.42 -0.38 28.57
CA VAL A 81 23.88 -1.53 29.30
C VAL A 81 23.00 -2.32 28.33
N PHE A 82 23.16 -3.64 28.32
CA PHE A 82 22.49 -4.51 27.36
C PHE A 82 21.45 -5.39 28.05
N PHE A 83 20.23 -5.39 27.51
CA PHE A 83 19.13 -6.23 28.00
C PHE A 83 18.62 -7.11 26.86
N PRO A 84 19.00 -8.40 26.82
CA PRO A 84 18.48 -9.31 25.82
C PRO A 84 17.06 -9.76 26.18
N ILE A 85 16.15 -9.69 25.22
CA ILE A 85 14.74 -10.05 25.36
C ILE A 85 14.27 -10.95 24.21
N THR A 86 13.22 -11.74 24.46
CA THR A 86 12.45 -12.43 23.40
C THR A 86 11.03 -11.86 23.37
N PRO A 87 10.62 -11.14 22.31
CA PRO A 87 9.25 -10.68 22.15
C PRO A 87 8.27 -11.85 22.01
N LEU A 88 7.17 -11.80 22.75
CA LEU A 88 6.13 -12.84 22.77
C LEU A 88 4.84 -12.37 22.10
N GLU A 89 4.48 -11.09 22.31
CA GLU A 89 3.26 -10.51 21.75
C GLU A 89 3.52 -9.73 20.46
N LEU A 90 2.59 -9.84 19.52
CA LEU A 90 2.59 -9.07 18.26
C LEU A 90 2.03 -7.66 18.46
N GLY A 91 2.54 -6.71 17.68
CA GLY A 91 2.16 -5.30 17.70
C GLY A 91 3.21 -4.42 18.38
N LYS A 92 2.78 -3.25 18.85
CA LYS A 92 3.66 -2.31 19.57
C LYS A 92 3.73 -2.72 21.04
N ILE A 93 4.91 -3.13 21.49
CA ILE A 93 5.17 -3.48 22.90
C ILE A 93 5.93 -2.35 23.59
N ASP A 94 5.61 -2.08 24.85
CA ASP A 94 6.29 -1.05 25.62
C ASP A 94 7.57 -1.59 26.26
N ILE A 95 8.67 -0.87 26.03
CA ILE A 95 9.99 -1.10 26.64
C ILE A 95 10.28 0.06 27.59
N GLU A 96 10.35 -0.22 28.88
CA GLU A 96 10.63 0.77 29.92
C GLU A 96 11.94 0.46 30.64
N VAL A 97 12.88 1.42 30.60
CA VAL A 97 14.16 1.33 31.31
C VAL A 97 14.29 2.50 32.27
N LYS A 98 14.66 2.19 33.51
CA LYS A 98 14.88 3.15 34.60
C LYS A 98 16.36 3.17 34.94
N ALA A 99 16.95 4.35 35.08
CA ALA A 99 18.32 4.54 35.53
C ALA A 99 18.29 5.37 36.81
N ARG A 100 18.76 4.82 37.93
CA ARG A 100 18.73 5.47 39.24
C ARG A 100 20.09 5.42 39.92
N SER A 101 20.54 6.58 40.39
CA SER A 101 21.70 6.73 41.27
C SER A 101 21.29 7.42 42.57
N THR A 102 22.24 7.67 43.45
CA THR A 102 22.01 8.44 44.69
C THR A 102 21.69 9.92 44.43
N LYS A 103 22.17 10.49 43.30
CA LYS A 103 22.06 11.93 43.00
C LYS A 103 21.11 12.26 41.84
N ALA A 104 20.87 11.31 40.95
CA ALA A 104 20.07 11.52 39.75
C ALA A 104 19.28 10.25 39.38
N ALA A 105 18.12 10.44 38.77
CA ALA A 105 17.32 9.36 38.22
C ALA A 105 16.65 9.82 36.92
N ASP A 106 16.47 8.89 36.00
CA ASP A 106 15.71 9.08 34.77
C ASP A 106 15.02 7.77 34.36
N ALA A 107 13.98 7.87 33.55
CA ALA A 107 13.29 6.72 33.00
C ALA A 107 12.83 7.04 31.57
N ILE A 108 12.92 6.04 30.70
CA ILE A 108 12.48 6.14 29.31
C ILE A 108 11.55 4.97 28.98
N ARG A 109 10.43 5.28 28.32
CA ARG A 109 9.51 4.31 27.75
C ARG A 109 9.45 4.52 26.25
N ARG A 110 9.68 3.47 25.48
CA ARG A 110 9.58 3.47 24.01
C ARG A 110 8.82 2.24 23.53
N GLN A 111 8.19 2.35 22.37
CA GLN A 111 7.47 1.24 21.76
C GLN A 111 8.33 0.52 20.73
N LEU A 112 8.43 -0.80 20.83
CA LEU A 112 9.07 -1.67 19.85
C LEU A 112 7.98 -2.37 19.02
N LEU A 113 8.09 -2.31 17.69
CA LEU A 113 7.15 -2.99 16.78
C LEU A 113 7.57 -4.44 16.56
N VAL A 114 6.71 -5.38 16.98
CA VAL A 114 6.87 -6.82 16.78
C VAL A 114 5.93 -7.28 15.67
N LYS A 115 6.51 -7.80 14.59
CA LYS A 115 5.78 -8.35 13.44
C LYS A 115 5.70 -9.87 13.54
N ALA A 116 4.65 -10.44 12.93
CA ALA A 116 4.51 -11.87 12.79
C ALA A 116 5.50 -12.41 11.74
N GLU A 117 5.89 -13.67 11.91
CA GLU A 117 6.59 -14.47 10.92
C GLU A 117 5.73 -14.72 9.66
N GLY A 118 6.32 -15.23 8.58
CA GLY A 118 5.60 -15.54 7.33
C GLY A 118 5.32 -14.33 6.42
N VAL A 119 4.37 -14.50 5.50
CA VAL A 119 3.95 -13.48 4.51
C VAL A 119 2.65 -12.83 4.95
N SER A 120 2.61 -11.49 5.02
CA SER A 120 1.38 -10.73 5.29
C SER A 120 0.39 -10.85 4.13
N LYS A 121 -0.86 -11.13 4.45
CA LYS A 121 -2.01 -11.17 3.54
C LYS A 121 -3.17 -10.42 4.16
N ASP A 122 -4.00 -9.84 3.32
CA ASP A 122 -5.22 -9.16 3.71
C ASP A 122 -6.31 -9.31 2.65
N TYR A 123 -7.56 -9.22 3.10
CA TYR A 123 -8.71 -9.08 2.21
C TYR A 123 -9.77 -8.18 2.87
N ASN A 124 -10.65 -7.63 2.05
CA ASN A 124 -11.74 -6.76 2.47
C ASN A 124 -13.10 -7.32 2.05
N ILE A 125 -14.10 -7.17 2.92
CA ILE A 125 -15.50 -7.40 2.56
C ILE A 125 -16.26 -6.09 2.79
N ALA A 126 -16.72 -5.47 1.71
CA ALA A 126 -17.52 -4.26 1.75
C ALA A 126 -19.02 -4.56 1.69
N VAL A 127 -19.79 -3.90 2.55
CA VAL A 127 -21.25 -3.99 2.64
C VAL A 127 -21.85 -2.60 2.50
N LEU A 128 -22.60 -2.38 1.42
CA LEU A 128 -23.36 -1.15 1.21
C LEU A 128 -24.68 -1.22 1.96
N ILE A 129 -24.84 -0.38 2.97
CA ILE A 129 -26.09 -0.17 3.69
C ILE A 129 -26.92 0.84 2.91
N ASP A 130 -28.16 0.47 2.61
CA ASP A 130 -29.10 1.35 1.94
C ASP A 130 -30.45 1.34 2.67
N LEU A 131 -30.68 2.40 3.45
CA LEU A 131 -31.91 2.70 4.16
C LEU A 131 -32.66 3.87 3.50
N THR A 132 -32.61 3.93 2.16
CA THR A 132 -33.45 4.85 1.37
C THR A 132 -34.77 4.19 0.99
N GLU A 133 -35.69 4.95 0.39
CA GLU A 133 -36.97 4.44 -0.13
C GLU A 133 -37.89 3.77 0.92
N GLY A 134 -37.88 4.27 2.16
CA GLY A 134 -38.77 3.78 3.22
C GLY A 134 -38.30 2.50 3.93
N LYS A 135 -37.07 2.04 3.67
CA LYS A 135 -36.42 0.98 4.44
C LYS A 135 -35.89 1.55 5.76
N ASN A 136 -36.36 1.02 6.89
CA ASN A 136 -35.97 1.51 8.22
C ASN A 136 -34.90 0.64 8.91
N SER A 137 -34.64 -0.56 8.39
CA SER A 137 -33.69 -1.51 8.95
C SER A 137 -33.00 -2.34 7.86
N PHE A 138 -31.74 -2.69 8.09
CA PHE A 138 -30.92 -3.54 7.24
C PHE A 138 -30.24 -4.60 8.10
N SER A 139 -30.07 -5.81 7.57
CA SER A 139 -29.34 -6.88 8.24
C SER A 139 -28.66 -7.76 7.21
N GLN A 140 -27.36 -7.98 7.37
CA GLN A 140 -26.57 -8.88 6.55
C GLN A 140 -25.53 -9.59 7.41
N THR A 141 -25.29 -10.87 7.13
CA THR A 141 -24.20 -11.63 7.74
C THR A 141 -23.11 -11.87 6.71
N VAL A 142 -21.86 -11.54 7.06
CA VAL A 142 -20.69 -11.81 6.25
C VAL A 142 -19.92 -12.98 6.83
N ASN A 143 -19.42 -13.88 5.98
CA ASN A 143 -18.58 -14.99 6.41
C ASN A 143 -17.11 -14.60 6.25
N LEU A 144 -16.30 -14.90 7.25
CA LEU A 144 -14.85 -14.74 7.21
C LEU A 144 -14.18 -16.11 7.09
N SER A 145 -13.12 -16.18 6.29
CA SER A 145 -12.35 -17.41 6.09
C SER A 145 -10.86 -17.13 6.26
N LEU A 146 -10.19 -18.03 6.96
CA LEU A 146 -8.74 -18.02 7.12
C LEU A 146 -8.18 -19.32 6.53
N PRO A 147 -7.03 -19.27 5.82
CA PRO A 147 -6.39 -20.48 5.32
C PRO A 147 -5.86 -21.34 6.47
N THR A 148 -5.53 -22.60 6.20
CA THR A 148 -5.08 -23.55 7.23
C THR A 148 -3.63 -23.31 7.69
N ASN A 149 -2.83 -22.62 6.89
CA ASN A 149 -1.41 -22.31 7.16
C ASN A 149 -1.21 -20.90 7.77
N VAL A 150 -2.22 -20.35 8.45
CA VAL A 150 -2.11 -19.06 9.14
C VAL A 150 -1.19 -19.17 10.35
N VAL A 151 -0.27 -18.21 10.44
CA VAL A 151 0.60 -18.01 11.60
C VAL A 151 -0.24 -17.67 12.81
N LYS A 152 -0.12 -18.46 13.88
CA LYS A 152 -0.95 -18.33 15.09
C LYS A 152 -0.87 -16.92 15.68
N GLU A 153 -2.04 -16.36 16.00
CA GLU A 153 -2.22 -15.02 16.60
C GLU A 153 -1.83 -13.85 15.70
N SER A 154 -1.44 -14.09 14.46
CA SER A 154 -1.17 -13.02 13.48
C SER A 154 -2.45 -12.38 12.95
N GLN A 155 -3.58 -13.09 13.07
CA GLN A 155 -4.86 -12.66 12.55
C GLN A 155 -5.44 -11.49 13.36
N ARG A 156 -6.08 -10.57 12.65
CA ARG A 156 -6.88 -9.49 13.23
C ARG A 156 -7.96 -9.07 12.23
N VAL A 157 -9.06 -8.57 12.76
CA VAL A 157 -10.15 -8.01 11.96
C VAL A 157 -10.35 -6.55 12.33
N ARG A 158 -10.46 -5.70 11.31
CA ARG A 158 -10.79 -4.30 11.43
C ARG A 158 -12.14 -4.06 10.78
N ILE A 159 -13.08 -3.54 11.55
CA ILE A 159 -14.40 -3.14 11.07
C ILE A 159 -14.42 -1.62 11.00
N SER A 160 -14.74 -1.10 9.83
CA SER A 160 -14.94 0.31 9.62
C SER A 160 -16.34 0.62 9.11
N ALA A 161 -16.88 1.75 9.54
CA ALA A 161 -18.18 2.25 9.08
C ALA A 161 -18.09 3.73 8.75
N VAL A 162 -18.75 4.14 7.67
CA VAL A 162 -18.73 5.52 7.18
C VAL A 162 -20.00 5.85 6.39
N GLY A 163 -20.43 7.11 6.44
CA GLY A 163 -21.66 7.59 5.78
C GLY A 163 -21.47 7.96 4.31
N ASP A 164 -20.31 7.65 3.74
CA ASP A 164 -19.89 8.12 2.43
C ASP A 164 -19.15 7.01 1.67
N LEU A 165 -19.50 6.82 0.39
CA LEU A 165 -18.91 5.81 -0.48
C LEU A 165 -17.40 6.03 -0.73
N MET A 166 -16.98 7.29 -0.73
CA MET A 166 -15.59 7.74 -0.84
C MET A 166 -14.91 7.82 0.53
N GLY A 167 -15.65 7.61 1.62
CA GLY A 167 -15.17 7.64 3.00
C GLY A 167 -13.89 6.86 3.24
N PRO A 168 -13.76 5.57 2.83
CA PRO A 168 -12.52 4.82 3.04
C PRO A 168 -11.33 5.37 2.25
N THR A 169 -11.57 5.88 1.03
CA THR A 169 -10.57 6.56 0.21
C THR A 169 -10.11 7.87 0.87
N ILE A 170 -11.02 8.61 1.50
CA ILE A 170 -10.71 9.84 2.25
C ILE A 170 -10.09 9.54 3.63
N GLY A 171 -10.42 8.42 4.27
CA GLY A 171 -9.76 7.96 5.49
C GLY A 171 -8.27 7.64 5.24
N GLY A 172 -7.95 7.17 4.03
CA GLY A 172 -6.59 6.98 3.51
C GLY A 172 -6.01 8.18 2.78
N LEU A 173 -6.58 9.39 2.95
CA LEU A 173 -6.22 10.58 2.17
C LEU A 173 -4.74 10.95 2.27
N ASP A 174 -4.05 10.69 3.39
CA ASP A 174 -2.60 10.95 3.45
C ASP A 174 -1.76 9.96 2.64
N SER A 175 -2.27 8.74 2.40
CA SER A 175 -1.64 7.77 1.51
C SER A 175 -2.03 7.94 0.05
N LEU A 176 -3.13 8.64 -0.24
CA LEU A 176 -3.67 8.84 -1.60
C LEU A 176 -3.43 10.25 -2.15
N LEU A 177 -3.48 11.29 -1.32
CA LEU A 177 -2.91 12.60 -1.65
C LEU A 177 -1.40 12.51 -1.55
N GLN A 178 -0.78 12.16 -2.66
CA GLN A 178 0.66 12.03 -2.75
C GLN A 178 1.23 13.19 -3.55
N MET A 179 2.33 13.74 -3.07
CA MET A 179 3.09 14.72 -3.85
C MET A 179 3.52 14.06 -5.17
N PRO A 180 3.20 14.64 -6.34
CA PRO A 180 3.59 14.06 -7.62
C PRO A 180 5.11 14.02 -7.77
N MET A 181 5.66 12.82 -7.92
CA MET A 181 7.09 12.55 -8.02
C MET A 181 7.38 11.60 -9.18
N GLY A 182 8.62 11.56 -9.65
CA GLY A 182 9.03 10.63 -10.70
C GLY A 182 8.78 11.14 -12.12
N CYS A 183 8.69 10.21 -13.08
CA CYS A 183 8.46 10.49 -14.51
C CYS A 183 7.05 11.02 -14.78
N GLY A 184 6.75 11.43 -16.03
CA GLY A 184 5.44 12.05 -16.36
C GLY A 184 4.26 11.13 -16.02
N GLU A 185 4.40 9.85 -16.33
CA GLU A 185 3.44 8.82 -15.93
C GLU A 185 3.22 8.76 -14.40
N GLN A 186 4.27 8.70 -13.58
CA GLN A 186 4.13 8.69 -12.11
C GLN A 186 3.55 9.99 -11.56
N THR A 187 3.90 11.11 -12.17
CA THR A 187 3.36 12.42 -11.82
C THR A 187 1.84 12.42 -12.00
N MET A 188 1.35 11.90 -13.12
CA MET A 188 -0.09 11.79 -13.39
C MET A 188 -0.81 10.77 -12.49
N LEU A 189 -0.13 9.69 -12.08
CA LEU A 189 -0.69 8.70 -11.15
C LEU A 189 -0.99 9.29 -9.78
N SER A 190 -0.15 10.21 -9.30
CA SER A 190 -0.39 10.92 -8.04
C SER A 190 -1.39 12.07 -8.21
N MET A 191 -1.31 12.80 -9.33
CA MET A 191 -2.16 13.98 -9.56
C MET A 191 -3.63 13.64 -9.84
N ALA A 192 -3.94 12.55 -10.54
CA ALA A 192 -5.33 12.23 -10.90
C ALA A 192 -6.23 11.97 -9.66
N PRO A 193 -5.82 11.17 -8.65
CA PRO A 193 -6.56 11.06 -7.40
C PRO A 193 -6.78 12.40 -6.69
N ASP A 194 -5.78 13.28 -6.65
CA ASP A 194 -5.90 14.61 -6.03
C ASP A 194 -7.03 15.43 -6.66
N VAL A 195 -7.12 15.40 -7.99
CA VAL A 195 -8.18 16.09 -8.76
C VAL A 195 -9.55 15.49 -8.44
N TYR A 196 -9.72 14.18 -8.55
CA TYR A 196 -11.04 13.54 -8.39
C TYR A 196 -11.58 13.65 -6.97
N ILE A 197 -10.71 13.53 -5.97
CA ILE A 197 -11.08 13.69 -4.57
C ILE A 197 -11.44 15.15 -4.27
N THR A 198 -10.67 16.11 -4.80
CA THR A 198 -10.97 17.54 -4.61
C THR A 198 -12.29 17.92 -5.29
N ASP A 199 -12.53 17.43 -6.51
CA ASP A 199 -13.79 17.58 -7.23
C ASP A 199 -14.98 17.02 -6.44
N TYR A 200 -14.82 15.84 -5.85
CA TYR A 200 -15.83 15.22 -5.02
C TYR A 200 -16.14 16.06 -3.78
N LEU A 201 -15.13 16.35 -2.97
CA LEU A 201 -15.27 17.10 -1.72
C LEU A 201 -15.84 18.51 -1.95
N THR A 202 -15.49 19.13 -3.07
CA THR A 202 -16.07 20.41 -3.50
C THR A 202 -17.55 20.26 -3.80
N ALA A 203 -17.94 19.24 -4.58
CA ALA A 203 -19.33 19.01 -4.96
C ALA A 203 -20.24 18.70 -3.75
N VAL A 204 -19.74 17.96 -2.76
CA VAL A 204 -20.50 17.64 -1.54
C VAL A 204 -20.40 18.71 -0.44
N ASN A 205 -19.68 19.82 -0.69
CA ASN A 205 -19.42 20.90 0.28
C ASN A 205 -18.74 20.42 1.58
N GLN A 206 -17.80 19.49 1.47
CA GLN A 206 -17.04 18.93 2.60
C GLN A 206 -15.53 19.21 2.52
N LEU A 207 -15.10 20.02 1.55
CA LEU A 207 -13.69 20.38 1.38
C LEU A 207 -13.26 21.37 2.48
N THR A 208 -12.40 20.92 3.41
CA THR A 208 -11.82 21.78 4.45
C THR A 208 -10.69 22.64 3.90
N ALA A 209 -10.37 23.75 4.59
CA ALA A 209 -9.30 24.66 4.17
C ALA A 209 -7.93 23.96 4.09
N ASP A 210 -7.62 23.09 5.05
CA ASP A 210 -6.34 22.36 5.10
C ASP A 210 -6.22 21.36 3.94
N ILE A 211 -7.27 20.56 3.69
CA ILE A 211 -7.30 19.61 2.57
C ILE A 211 -7.21 20.36 1.25
N LYS A 212 -7.96 21.47 1.11
CA LYS A 212 -7.91 22.32 -0.08
C LYS A 212 -6.51 22.85 -0.33
N SER A 213 -5.86 23.43 0.67
CA SER A 213 -4.52 23.99 0.50
C SER A 213 -3.51 22.91 0.11
N LYS A 214 -3.58 21.73 0.72
CA LYS A 214 -2.71 20.59 0.41
C LYS A 214 -2.93 20.10 -1.02
N ALA A 215 -4.18 19.85 -1.41
CA ALA A 215 -4.54 19.36 -2.73
C ALA A 215 -4.19 20.37 -3.84
N LEU A 216 -4.42 21.67 -3.63
CA LEU A 216 -4.01 22.71 -4.59
C LEU A 216 -2.49 22.74 -4.78
N ASN A 217 -1.72 22.73 -3.68
CA ASN A 217 -0.26 22.70 -3.76
C ASN A 217 0.25 21.46 -4.54
N TYR A 218 -0.37 20.30 -4.33
CA TYR A 218 0.01 19.07 -5.03
C TYR A 218 -0.39 19.09 -6.50
N MET A 219 -1.60 19.55 -6.83
CA MET A 219 -2.05 19.72 -8.22
C MET A 219 -1.18 20.74 -8.98
N GLU A 220 -0.81 21.87 -8.38
CA GLU A 220 0.07 22.87 -9.00
C GLU A 220 1.48 22.32 -9.24
N SER A 221 2.04 21.62 -8.24
CA SER A 221 3.34 20.95 -8.35
C SER A 221 3.31 19.87 -9.44
N GLY A 222 2.25 19.05 -9.47
CA GLY A 222 2.02 18.03 -10.49
C GLY A 222 1.91 18.61 -11.89
N TYR A 223 1.14 19.68 -12.06
CA TYR A 223 1.03 20.39 -13.33
C TYR A 223 2.39 20.92 -13.81
N GLN A 224 3.12 21.65 -12.97
CA GLN A 224 4.44 22.19 -13.33
C GLN A 224 5.44 21.09 -13.68
N ARG A 225 5.43 20.00 -12.92
CA ARG A 225 6.29 18.84 -13.16
C ARG A 225 5.93 18.14 -14.47
N GLU A 226 4.65 17.92 -14.73
CA GLU A 226 4.21 17.25 -15.96
C GLU A 226 4.59 18.05 -17.21
N LEU A 227 4.57 19.39 -17.14
CA LEU A 227 5.06 20.24 -18.24
C LEU A 227 6.54 20.01 -18.58
N THR A 228 7.36 19.50 -17.65
CA THR A 228 8.77 19.16 -17.95
C THR A 228 8.91 17.93 -18.85
N TYR A 229 7.84 17.13 -18.94
CA TYR A 229 7.76 15.92 -19.76
C TYR A 229 7.02 16.14 -21.09
N LYS A 230 6.69 17.39 -21.38
CA LYS A 230 6.10 17.83 -22.65
C LYS A 230 7.17 17.96 -23.73
N HIS A 231 6.89 17.43 -24.91
CA HIS A 231 7.66 17.61 -26.13
C HIS A 231 7.33 18.93 -26.84
N LYS A 232 8.24 19.41 -27.67
CA LYS A 232 8.06 20.62 -28.50
C LYS A 232 6.88 20.53 -29.46
N ASP A 233 6.53 19.32 -29.91
CA ASP A 233 5.37 19.07 -30.78
C ASP A 233 4.02 19.08 -30.03
N GLY A 234 4.06 19.21 -28.69
CA GLY A 234 2.88 19.24 -27.82
C GLY A 234 2.52 17.91 -27.20
N SER A 235 3.17 16.81 -27.56
CA SER A 235 2.93 15.50 -26.94
C SER A 235 3.61 15.36 -25.57
N PHE A 236 3.22 14.36 -24.79
CA PHE A 236 3.84 14.01 -23.51
C PHE A 236 4.43 12.60 -23.56
N SER A 237 5.54 12.36 -22.86
CA SER A 237 6.11 11.03 -22.64
C SER A 237 6.61 10.89 -21.21
N ALA A 238 7.00 9.69 -20.77
CA ALA A 238 7.50 9.50 -19.41
C ALA A 238 8.74 10.35 -19.09
N PHE A 239 9.65 10.53 -20.05
CA PHE A 239 10.90 11.28 -19.86
C PHE A 239 11.07 12.50 -20.78
N GLY A 240 9.96 13.01 -21.31
CA GLY A 240 9.95 14.16 -22.22
C GLY A 240 10.86 13.95 -23.44
N GLU A 241 11.58 15.00 -23.82
CA GLU A 241 12.50 15.01 -24.99
C GLU A 241 13.63 13.97 -24.93
N SER A 242 13.82 13.27 -23.81
CA SER A 242 14.74 12.13 -23.73
C SER A 242 14.19 10.90 -24.48
N ASP A 243 12.87 10.80 -24.62
CA ASP A 243 12.21 9.76 -25.40
C ASP A 243 12.16 10.15 -26.88
N LYS A 244 12.18 9.15 -27.78
CA LYS A 244 12.18 9.40 -29.23
C LYS A 244 10.88 10.01 -29.76
N SER A 245 9.77 9.81 -29.06
CA SER A 245 8.43 10.28 -29.43
C SER A 245 7.55 10.36 -28.18
N GLY A 246 6.61 11.31 -28.18
CA GLY A 246 5.49 11.32 -27.24
C GLY A 246 4.59 10.09 -27.36
N SER A 247 3.90 9.77 -26.27
CA SER A 247 2.90 8.71 -26.20
C SER A 247 1.48 9.26 -26.45
N MET A 248 0.71 8.57 -27.29
CA MET A 248 -0.70 8.86 -27.54
C MET A 248 -1.53 8.70 -26.27
N TRP A 249 -1.37 7.56 -25.60
CA TRP A 249 -2.08 7.25 -24.38
C TRP A 249 -1.78 8.26 -23.26
N LEU A 250 -0.50 8.54 -22.99
CA LEU A 250 -0.14 9.47 -21.91
C LEU A 250 -0.62 10.89 -22.23
N THR A 251 -0.43 11.35 -23.46
CA THR A 251 -0.92 12.68 -23.88
C THR A 251 -2.43 12.78 -23.69
N ALA A 252 -3.19 11.75 -24.05
CA ALA A 252 -4.64 11.74 -23.83
C ALA A 252 -4.99 11.76 -22.32
N PHE A 253 -4.28 10.98 -21.49
CA PHE A 253 -4.50 10.97 -20.05
C PHE A 253 -4.21 12.33 -19.39
N VAL A 254 -3.10 12.97 -19.76
CA VAL A 254 -2.74 14.31 -19.28
C VAL A 254 -3.83 15.32 -19.62
N MET A 255 -4.31 15.32 -20.88
CA MET A 255 -5.40 16.22 -21.30
C MET A 255 -6.70 15.99 -20.52
N ARG A 256 -7.00 14.73 -20.19
CA ARG A 256 -8.17 14.38 -19.40
C ARG A 256 -8.08 14.94 -17.99
N VAL A 257 -6.98 14.68 -17.29
CA VAL A 257 -6.78 15.13 -15.90
C VAL A 257 -6.65 16.65 -15.83
N PHE A 258 -5.94 17.30 -16.76
CA PHE A 258 -5.81 18.76 -16.80
C PHE A 258 -7.15 19.45 -17.02
N ASN A 259 -8.02 18.89 -17.88
CA ASN A 259 -9.36 19.43 -18.08
C ASN A 259 -10.19 19.36 -16.78
N GLN A 260 -10.07 18.27 -16.02
CA GLN A 260 -10.75 18.10 -14.73
C GLN A 260 -10.12 18.92 -13.60
N ALA A 261 -8.82 19.23 -13.66
CA ALA A 261 -8.12 20.07 -12.68
C ALA A 261 -8.40 21.58 -12.84
N LYS A 262 -8.76 22.02 -14.04
CA LYS A 262 -8.98 23.44 -14.40
C LYS A 262 -9.95 24.22 -13.49
N PRO A 263 -11.03 23.63 -12.93
CA PRO A 263 -11.89 24.34 -11.97
C PRO A 263 -11.18 24.70 -10.65
N HIS A 264 -10.07 24.04 -10.33
CA HIS A 264 -9.35 24.18 -9.06
C HIS A 264 -8.05 24.96 -9.18
N ILE A 265 -7.27 24.73 -10.25
CA ILE A 265 -5.97 25.35 -10.49
C ILE A 265 -5.90 25.99 -11.88
N TYR A 266 -4.96 26.92 -12.07
CA TYR A 266 -4.69 27.50 -13.37
C TYR A 266 -3.99 26.49 -14.30
N ILE A 267 -4.59 26.23 -15.46
CA ILE A 267 -4.03 25.41 -16.54
C ILE A 267 -3.95 26.29 -17.79
N ASP A 268 -2.77 26.37 -18.40
CA ASP A 268 -2.57 27.11 -19.66
C ASP A 268 -3.32 26.43 -20.82
N GLU A 269 -4.27 27.16 -21.39
CA GLU A 269 -5.09 26.72 -22.53
C GLU A 269 -4.27 26.43 -23.79
N GLN A 270 -3.14 27.11 -24.00
CA GLN A 270 -2.29 26.85 -25.17
C GLN A 270 -1.62 25.48 -25.09
N VAL A 271 -1.29 25.01 -23.89
CA VAL A 271 -0.78 23.65 -23.67
C VAL A 271 -1.83 22.64 -24.12
N MET A 272 -3.07 22.79 -23.63
CA MET A 272 -4.19 21.91 -23.97
C MET A 272 -4.45 21.86 -25.48
N ILE A 273 -4.56 23.02 -26.12
CA ILE A 273 -4.85 23.14 -27.55
C ILE A 273 -3.74 22.49 -28.40
N THR A 274 -2.47 22.71 -28.06
CA THR A 274 -1.34 22.16 -28.83
C THR A 274 -1.32 20.63 -28.74
N SER A 275 -1.52 20.06 -27.55
CA SER A 275 -1.56 18.62 -27.33
C SER A 275 -2.76 17.95 -28.01
N LEU A 276 -3.95 18.57 -27.96
CA LEU A 276 -5.15 18.07 -28.65
C LEU A 276 -4.99 18.09 -30.17
N ARG A 277 -4.37 19.14 -30.73
CA ARG A 277 -4.04 19.20 -32.17
C ARG A 277 -3.07 18.10 -32.56
N TRP A 278 -2.07 17.83 -31.73
CA TRP A 278 -1.13 16.73 -31.98
C TRP A 278 -1.84 15.37 -32.00
N ILE A 279 -2.75 15.11 -31.05
CA ILE A 279 -3.57 13.89 -31.02
C ILE A 279 -4.32 13.73 -32.35
N ILE A 280 -5.10 14.75 -32.76
CA ILE A 280 -5.91 14.69 -33.99
C ILE A 280 -5.04 14.51 -35.23
N ALA A 281 -3.88 15.18 -35.31
CA ALA A 281 -2.98 15.08 -36.45
C ALA A 281 -2.38 13.68 -36.65
N LYS A 282 -2.43 12.81 -35.64
CA LYS A 282 -1.95 11.43 -35.68
C LYS A 282 -3.05 10.40 -35.96
N GLN A 283 -4.28 10.84 -36.23
CA GLN A 283 -5.38 9.93 -36.58
C GLN A 283 -5.11 9.24 -37.93
N ASN A 284 -5.30 7.92 -37.98
CA ASN A 284 -5.21 7.13 -39.20
C ASN A 284 -6.43 7.38 -40.11
N SER A 285 -6.31 7.02 -41.39
CA SER A 285 -7.41 7.19 -42.38
C SER A 285 -8.67 6.37 -42.07
N ASP A 286 -8.54 5.30 -41.29
CA ASP A 286 -9.65 4.47 -40.79
C ASP A 286 -10.30 5.03 -39.52
N GLY A 287 -9.78 6.14 -38.99
CA GLY A 287 -10.24 6.79 -37.78
C GLY A 287 -9.59 6.29 -36.48
N SER A 288 -8.72 5.27 -36.55
CA SER A 288 -8.00 4.74 -35.39
C SER A 288 -6.85 5.66 -34.95
N PHE A 289 -6.45 5.55 -33.68
CA PHE A 289 -5.27 6.26 -33.16
C PHE A 289 -4.13 5.27 -32.87
N PRO A 290 -2.92 5.47 -33.45
CA PRO A 290 -1.75 4.65 -33.15
C PRO A 290 -1.06 5.11 -31.85
N GLU A 291 -0.23 4.24 -31.27
CA GLU A 291 0.68 4.56 -30.16
C GLU A 291 2.11 4.71 -30.69
N PRO A 292 2.59 5.96 -30.96
CA PRO A 292 3.91 6.19 -31.53
C PRO A 292 5.03 6.21 -30.46
N GLY A 293 4.67 6.43 -29.19
CA GLY A 293 5.60 6.48 -28.07
C GLY A 293 5.76 5.14 -27.39
N VAL A 294 6.65 5.12 -26.39
CA VAL A 294 6.74 4.00 -25.44
C VAL A 294 6.16 4.49 -24.14
N VAL A 295 5.13 3.79 -23.65
CA VAL A 295 4.63 3.95 -22.29
C VAL A 295 5.42 3.02 -21.39
N ILE A 296 5.99 3.57 -20.34
CA ILE A 296 6.92 2.85 -19.46
C ILE A 296 6.13 2.18 -18.34
N HIS A 297 5.15 2.88 -17.81
CA HIS A 297 4.07 2.40 -16.97
C HIS A 297 2.90 1.95 -17.84
N THR A 298 3.07 0.80 -18.51
CA THR A 298 1.95 0.12 -19.19
C THR A 298 0.78 -0.18 -18.22
N SER A 299 1.02 -0.03 -16.91
CA SER A 299 0.08 -0.04 -15.78
C SER A 299 -1.04 0.95 -15.92
N MET A 300 -0.73 2.09 -16.54
CA MET A 300 -1.67 3.16 -16.75
C MET A 300 -2.45 2.95 -18.05
N GLN A 301 -1.86 2.24 -19.02
CA GLN A 301 -2.55 1.90 -20.25
C GLN A 301 -3.70 0.93 -20.03
N GLY A 302 -3.55 -0.05 -19.13
CA GLY A 302 -4.56 -1.11 -18.97
C GLY A 302 -4.86 -1.78 -20.32
N ASN A 303 -6.14 -2.01 -20.63
CA ASN A 303 -6.54 -2.48 -21.97
C ASN A 303 -6.40 -1.42 -23.08
N ALA A 304 -6.19 -0.14 -22.74
CA ALA A 304 -6.05 0.96 -23.70
C ALA A 304 -4.61 1.12 -24.26
N ALA A 305 -3.76 0.08 -24.15
CA ALA A 305 -2.40 0.09 -24.68
C ALA A 305 -2.30 0.15 -26.22
N GLY A 306 -3.38 -0.21 -26.92
CA GLY A 306 -3.41 -0.19 -28.39
C GLY A 306 -4.76 -0.57 -29.00
N GLY A 307 -4.85 -0.51 -30.32
CA GLY A 307 -6.02 -0.94 -31.09
C GLY A 307 -7.29 -0.15 -30.78
N ILE A 308 -8.42 -0.86 -30.69
CA ILE A 308 -9.75 -0.27 -30.50
C ILE A 308 -9.86 0.43 -29.14
N ALA A 309 -9.27 -0.14 -28.09
CA ALA A 309 -9.35 0.41 -26.74
C ALA A 309 -8.59 1.74 -26.60
N LEU A 310 -7.39 1.85 -27.19
CA LEU A 310 -6.68 3.13 -27.27
C LEU A 310 -7.49 4.17 -28.04
N THR A 311 -8.06 3.78 -29.18
CA THR A 311 -8.89 4.67 -29.98
C THR A 311 -10.10 5.18 -29.20
N LEU A 312 -10.79 4.30 -28.46
CA LEU A 312 -11.91 4.67 -27.59
C LEU A 312 -11.48 5.62 -26.47
N TYR A 313 -10.34 5.36 -25.83
CA TYR A 313 -9.80 6.19 -24.77
C TYR A 313 -9.46 7.61 -25.24
N VAL A 314 -8.80 7.73 -26.40
CA VAL A 314 -8.49 9.01 -27.04
C VAL A 314 -9.79 9.74 -27.42
N MET A 315 -10.78 9.03 -27.94
CA MET A 315 -12.07 9.62 -28.29
C MET A 315 -12.83 10.17 -27.07
N ILE A 316 -12.83 9.46 -25.94
CA ILE A 316 -13.40 9.97 -24.67
C ILE A 316 -12.70 11.27 -24.27
N THR A 317 -11.36 11.32 -24.38
CA THR A 317 -10.57 12.50 -24.06
C THR A 317 -10.93 13.70 -24.95
N LEU A 318 -11.09 13.47 -26.26
CA LEU A 318 -11.51 14.50 -27.21
C LEU A 318 -12.92 15.02 -26.90
N LEU A 319 -13.85 14.13 -26.53
CA LEU A 319 -15.21 14.51 -26.12
C LEU A 319 -15.22 15.38 -24.86
N GLU A 320 -14.45 15.01 -23.84
CA GLU A 320 -14.32 15.79 -22.60
C GLU A 320 -13.70 17.18 -22.85
N ASN A 321 -12.95 17.34 -23.96
CA ASN A 321 -12.29 18.58 -24.37
C ASN A 321 -12.92 19.25 -25.61
N LYS A 322 -14.16 18.89 -25.98
CA LYS A 322 -14.82 19.32 -27.22
C LYS A 322 -14.82 20.83 -27.45
N ASP A 323 -14.93 21.63 -26.38
CA ASP A 323 -15.01 23.10 -26.46
C ASP A 323 -13.71 23.74 -26.98
N ARG A 324 -12.62 22.98 -27.06
CA ARG A 324 -11.30 23.42 -27.54
C ARG A 324 -10.96 22.91 -28.93
N LEU A 325 -11.83 22.09 -29.52
CA LEU A 325 -11.65 21.55 -30.86
C LEU A 325 -12.22 22.55 -31.88
N VAL A 326 -11.33 23.17 -32.66
CA VAL A 326 -11.67 24.26 -33.59
C VAL A 326 -12.34 23.73 -34.88
N ASP A 327 -12.20 22.44 -35.19
CA ASP A 327 -12.71 21.82 -36.43
C ASP A 327 -13.87 20.84 -36.17
N ASN A 328 -15.04 21.22 -36.70
CA ASN A 328 -16.25 20.42 -36.97
C ASN A 328 -16.62 19.31 -35.95
N PRO A 329 -17.24 19.66 -34.80
CA PRO A 329 -17.54 18.74 -33.70
C PRO A 329 -18.49 17.59 -34.09
N GLU A 330 -19.37 17.78 -35.07
CA GLU A 330 -20.42 16.84 -35.44
C GLU A 330 -19.91 15.57 -36.14
N LYS A 331 -18.80 15.67 -36.89
CA LYS A 331 -18.23 14.53 -37.64
C LYS A 331 -17.50 13.52 -36.74
N HIS A 332 -16.93 14.03 -35.64
CA HIS A 332 -16.30 13.19 -34.61
C HIS A 332 -17.31 12.64 -33.59
N LEU A 333 -18.41 13.36 -33.31
CA LEU A 333 -19.51 12.94 -32.43
C LEU A 333 -20.29 11.72 -32.96
N LEU A 334 -20.49 11.67 -34.29
CA LEU A 334 -21.22 10.57 -34.94
C LEU A 334 -20.44 9.25 -34.89
N LEU A 335 -19.11 9.32 -35.02
CA LEU A 335 -18.21 8.16 -34.92
C LEU A 335 -18.12 7.66 -33.47
N THR A 336 -18.19 8.57 -32.48
CA THR A 336 -18.21 8.21 -31.05
C THR A 336 -19.51 7.56 -30.62
N MET A 337 -20.67 8.00 -31.11
CA MET A 337 -21.93 7.29 -30.87
C MET A 337 -21.92 5.88 -31.46
N ILE A 338 -21.34 5.69 -32.65
CA ILE A 338 -21.27 4.38 -33.30
C ILE A 338 -20.33 3.43 -32.53
N VAL A 339 -19.18 3.90 -32.02
CA VAL A 339 -18.26 3.06 -31.23
C VAL A 339 -18.78 2.77 -29.80
N LEU A 340 -19.45 3.73 -29.15
CA LEU A 340 -20.09 3.55 -27.84
C LEU A 340 -21.36 2.68 -27.90
N LEU A 341 -22.02 2.59 -29.07
CA LEU A 341 -23.20 1.76 -29.30
C LEU A 341 -22.88 0.37 -29.90
N PHE A 342 -21.76 0.21 -30.61
CA PHE A 342 -21.38 -1.04 -31.30
C PHE A 342 -20.01 -1.60 -30.87
N SER A 343 -19.77 -1.68 -29.56
CA SER A 343 -18.79 -2.65 -29.04
C SER A 343 -19.55 -3.92 -28.60
N PRO A 344 -19.67 -4.95 -29.47
CA PRO A 344 -20.18 -6.27 -29.08
C PRO A 344 -19.27 -7.01 -28.06
N PHE A 345 -18.25 -6.34 -27.52
CA PHE A 345 -17.29 -6.87 -26.54
C PHE A 345 -17.68 -6.66 -25.06
N VAL A 346 -18.79 -5.99 -24.76
CA VAL A 346 -19.27 -5.83 -23.37
C VAL A 346 -20.23 -6.97 -23.03
N GLN A 347 -19.71 -8.18 -22.80
CA GLN A 347 -20.48 -9.22 -22.12
C GLN A 347 -20.51 -8.90 -20.62
N LEU A 348 -21.60 -8.27 -20.18
CA LEU A 348 -21.90 -8.16 -18.75
C LEU A 348 -22.18 -9.56 -18.19
N GLN A 349 -21.51 -9.90 -17.11
CA GLN A 349 -21.79 -11.08 -16.30
C GLN A 349 -22.54 -10.69 -15.02
N PHE A 350 -23.18 -11.68 -14.44
CA PHE A 350 -23.90 -11.58 -13.18
C PHE A 350 -23.20 -12.46 -12.14
N SER A 351 -22.85 -11.90 -10.99
CA SER A 351 -22.38 -12.71 -9.86
C SER A 351 -23.54 -13.56 -9.32
N THR A 352 -23.21 -14.60 -8.55
CA THR A 352 -24.19 -15.41 -7.81
C THR A 352 -25.11 -14.58 -6.90
N ASP A 353 -24.63 -13.40 -6.48
CA ASP A 353 -25.33 -12.47 -5.60
C ASP A 353 -26.19 -11.44 -6.39
N GLY A 354 -26.29 -11.57 -7.72
CA GLY A 354 -27.06 -10.66 -8.58
C GLY A 354 -26.35 -9.36 -8.99
N LEU A 355 -25.10 -9.16 -8.55
CA LEU A 355 -24.30 -7.99 -8.94
C LEU A 355 -23.84 -8.06 -10.40
N THR A 356 -23.71 -6.90 -11.04
CA THR A 356 -23.37 -6.77 -12.47
C THR A 356 -21.94 -6.28 -12.64
N PHE A 357 -21.14 -7.00 -13.44
CA PHE A 357 -19.76 -6.64 -13.73
C PHE A 357 -19.32 -7.16 -15.10
N TRP A 358 -18.20 -6.67 -15.61
CA TRP A 358 -17.58 -7.21 -16.81
C TRP A 358 -16.50 -8.24 -16.42
N HIS A 359 -16.43 -9.34 -17.16
CA HIS A 359 -15.41 -10.37 -16.97
C HIS A 359 -14.91 -10.88 -18.31
N GLN A 360 -13.59 -11.01 -18.44
CA GLN A 360 -13.00 -11.67 -19.60
C GLN A 360 -13.08 -13.19 -19.45
N VAL A 361 -13.82 -13.87 -20.32
CA VAL A 361 -13.89 -15.34 -20.33
C VAL A 361 -12.50 -15.91 -20.58
N GLN A 362 -11.88 -16.48 -19.56
CA GLN A 362 -10.64 -17.25 -19.66
C GLN A 362 -10.94 -18.75 -19.70
N ALA A 363 -10.05 -19.53 -20.35
CA ALA A 363 -10.12 -20.98 -20.31
C ALA A 363 -10.04 -21.47 -18.85
N PRO A 364 -10.78 -22.53 -18.47
CA PRO A 364 -10.76 -23.03 -17.10
C PRO A 364 -9.34 -23.43 -16.69
N LYS A 365 -8.80 -22.74 -15.68
CA LYS A 365 -7.46 -23.01 -15.15
C LYS A 365 -7.50 -24.29 -14.30
N THR A 366 -6.56 -25.20 -14.55
CA THR A 366 -6.31 -26.45 -13.80
C THR A 366 -5.47 -26.22 -12.54
N SER A 367 -5.68 -25.09 -11.85
CA SER A 367 -4.91 -24.69 -10.67
C SER A 367 -5.65 -25.13 -9.39
N THR A 368 -5.07 -26.10 -8.67
CA THR A 368 -5.55 -26.57 -7.37
C THR A 368 -4.94 -25.75 -6.24
N SER A 369 -5.17 -24.43 -6.21
CA SER A 369 -4.87 -23.65 -5.00
C SER A 369 -5.96 -23.93 -3.95
N SER A 370 -5.57 -24.23 -2.71
CA SER A 370 -6.49 -24.69 -1.65
C SER A 370 -7.28 -23.57 -0.96
N TRP A 371 -6.95 -22.30 -1.26
CA TRP A 371 -7.63 -21.12 -0.73
C TRP A 371 -7.61 -20.00 -1.77
N GLU A 372 -8.79 -19.47 -2.09
CA GLU A 372 -8.98 -18.27 -2.90
C GLU A 372 -9.50 -17.15 -2.02
N SER A 373 -9.08 -15.91 -2.29
CA SER A 373 -9.68 -14.72 -1.68
C SER A 373 -11.20 -14.75 -1.92
N PRO A 374 -12.05 -14.30 -0.97
CA PRO A 374 -13.52 -14.31 -1.14
C PRO A 374 -14.03 -13.61 -2.40
N ASN A 375 -13.25 -12.70 -3.00
CA ASN A 375 -13.53 -12.04 -4.28
C ASN A 375 -12.27 -12.01 -5.16
N PRO A 376 -11.91 -13.10 -5.87
CA PRO A 376 -10.79 -13.08 -6.79
C PRO A 376 -11.21 -12.34 -8.06
N THR A 377 -10.60 -11.19 -8.33
CA THR A 377 -10.86 -10.41 -9.55
C THR A 377 -9.55 -10.01 -10.22
N GLN A 378 -9.62 -9.63 -11.48
CA GLN A 378 -8.49 -9.10 -12.24
C GLN A 378 -8.60 -7.57 -12.32
N SER A 379 -7.47 -6.88 -12.36
CA SER A 379 -7.44 -5.42 -12.55
C SER A 379 -8.24 -4.98 -13.80
N THR A 380 -8.24 -5.79 -14.86
CA THR A 380 -9.01 -5.55 -16.10
C THR A 380 -10.52 -5.54 -15.86
N ASP A 381 -11.02 -6.40 -14.97
CA ASP A 381 -12.44 -6.50 -14.65
C ASP A 381 -12.90 -5.24 -13.92
N THR A 382 -12.08 -4.73 -12.99
CA THR A 382 -12.31 -3.47 -12.28
C THR A 382 -12.33 -2.29 -13.23
N GLU A 383 -11.33 -2.17 -14.11
CA GLU A 383 -11.24 -1.07 -15.08
C GLU A 383 -12.46 -1.04 -16.02
N MET A 384 -12.79 -2.15 -16.67
CA MET A 384 -13.91 -2.22 -17.62
C MET A 384 -15.25 -1.97 -16.93
N THR A 385 -15.43 -2.52 -15.73
CA THR A 385 -16.64 -2.32 -14.93
C THR A 385 -16.81 -0.86 -14.52
N ALA A 386 -15.72 -0.14 -14.22
CA ALA A 386 -15.75 1.29 -13.91
C ALA A 386 -16.13 2.16 -15.13
N TYR A 387 -15.65 1.84 -16.34
CA TYR A 387 -16.10 2.52 -17.56
C TYR A 387 -17.60 2.29 -17.84
N ILE A 388 -18.08 1.08 -17.59
CA ILE A 388 -19.51 0.75 -17.72
C ILE A 388 -20.34 1.54 -16.71
N LEU A 389 -19.86 1.68 -15.47
CA LEU A 389 -20.50 2.52 -14.45
C LEU A 389 -20.64 3.97 -14.93
N LEU A 390 -19.57 4.58 -15.43
CA LEU A 390 -19.61 5.93 -16.00
C LEU A 390 -20.65 6.06 -17.12
N THR A 391 -20.77 5.03 -17.96
CA THR A 391 -21.76 5.01 -19.05
C THR A 391 -23.20 5.00 -18.51
N TYR A 392 -23.49 4.16 -17.51
CA TYR A 392 -24.83 4.12 -16.90
C TYR A 392 -25.16 5.41 -16.14
N ILE A 393 -24.17 6.06 -15.53
CA ILE A 393 -24.32 7.37 -14.88
C ILE A 393 -24.73 8.43 -15.92
N VAL A 394 -24.03 8.52 -17.05
CA VAL A 394 -24.34 9.49 -18.12
C VAL A 394 -25.73 9.23 -18.73
N ARG A 395 -26.16 7.97 -18.80
CA ARG A 395 -27.50 7.59 -19.28
C ARG A 395 -28.62 7.84 -18.26
N GLY A 396 -28.30 8.21 -17.03
CA GLY A 396 -29.29 8.38 -15.95
C GLY A 396 -29.88 7.07 -15.41
N GLU A 397 -29.27 5.92 -15.72
CA GLU A 397 -29.74 4.59 -15.32
C GLU A 397 -29.23 4.21 -13.91
N ILE A 398 -29.59 5.01 -12.90
CA ILE A 398 -29.02 4.94 -11.54
C ILE A 398 -29.23 3.58 -10.85
N ALA A 399 -30.36 2.92 -11.08
CA ALA A 399 -30.65 1.61 -10.50
C ALA A 399 -29.65 0.52 -10.97
N LYS A 400 -29.24 0.55 -12.25
CA LYS A 400 -28.24 -0.38 -12.78
C LYS A 400 -26.83 0.00 -12.33
N ALA A 401 -26.54 1.30 -12.29
CA ALA A 401 -25.28 1.83 -11.76
C ALA A 401 -25.02 1.37 -10.30
N LYS A 402 -26.07 1.32 -9.47
CA LYS A 402 -25.96 0.86 -8.07
C LYS A 402 -25.44 -0.58 -7.94
N ASN A 403 -25.90 -1.51 -8.77
CA ASN A 403 -25.43 -2.91 -8.74
C ASN A 403 -23.95 -3.00 -9.12
N ILE A 404 -23.50 -2.15 -10.04
CA ILE A 404 -22.10 -2.07 -10.45
C ILE A 404 -21.24 -1.46 -9.34
N VAL A 405 -21.73 -0.41 -8.68
CA VAL A 405 -21.06 0.22 -7.53
C VAL A 405 -20.87 -0.78 -6.39
N GLN A 406 -21.90 -1.57 -6.07
CA GLN A 406 -21.84 -2.62 -5.06
C GLN A 406 -20.79 -3.69 -5.38
N TRP A 407 -20.57 -3.99 -6.66
CA TRP A 407 -19.48 -4.87 -7.06
C TRP A 407 -18.12 -4.19 -6.92
N LEU A 408 -17.96 -2.94 -7.41
CA LEU A 408 -16.69 -2.21 -7.34
C LEU A 408 -16.22 -2.02 -5.90
N ILE A 409 -17.10 -1.64 -4.96
CA ILE A 409 -16.69 -1.51 -3.55
C ILE A 409 -16.18 -2.82 -2.95
N LYS A 410 -16.70 -3.99 -3.39
CA LYS A 410 -16.24 -5.31 -2.92
C LYS A 410 -14.82 -5.63 -3.42
N GLN A 411 -14.39 -4.99 -4.51
CA GLN A 411 -13.03 -5.16 -5.06
C GLN A 411 -12.01 -4.21 -4.45
N ARG A 412 -12.45 -3.26 -3.61
CA ARG A 412 -11.57 -2.28 -2.97
C ARG A 412 -10.77 -2.94 -1.86
N SER A 413 -9.45 -2.70 -1.85
CA SER A 413 -8.58 -3.13 -0.77
C SER A 413 -8.87 -2.39 0.55
N PRO A 414 -8.45 -2.91 1.71
CA PRO A 414 -8.58 -2.21 3.00
C PRO A 414 -7.85 -0.86 3.07
N HIS A 415 -7.01 -0.55 2.08
CA HIS A 415 -6.20 0.67 1.98
C HIS A 415 -6.85 1.76 1.10
N GLY A 416 -8.05 1.50 0.56
CA GLY A 416 -8.82 2.48 -0.23
C GLY A 416 -8.53 2.48 -1.74
N GLY A 417 -7.48 1.78 -2.19
CA GLY A 417 -7.15 1.54 -3.59
C GLY A 417 -7.64 0.18 -4.12
N PHE A 418 -7.43 -0.06 -5.41
CA PHE A 418 -7.74 -1.32 -6.11
C PHE A 418 -6.44 -2.06 -6.44
N GLN A 419 -6.45 -3.02 -7.39
CA GLN A 419 -5.35 -3.95 -7.60
C GLN A 419 -4.17 -3.31 -8.34
N SER A 420 -4.42 -2.36 -9.24
CA SER A 420 -3.41 -1.64 -9.99
C SER A 420 -3.61 -0.13 -9.88
N THR A 421 -2.83 0.65 -10.63
CA THR A 421 -2.98 2.10 -10.61
C THR A 421 -4.10 2.57 -11.52
N GLN A 422 -4.27 1.98 -12.71
CA GLN A 422 -5.30 2.41 -13.65
C GLN A 422 -6.70 2.04 -13.20
N ASP A 423 -6.88 0.82 -12.68
CA ASP A 423 -8.18 0.42 -12.16
C ASP A 423 -8.57 1.31 -10.96
N THR A 424 -7.61 1.67 -10.12
CA THR A 424 -7.80 2.62 -9.02
C THR A 424 -8.23 3.98 -9.54
N VAL A 425 -7.51 4.59 -10.49
CA VAL A 425 -7.84 5.92 -11.03
C VAL A 425 -9.23 5.94 -11.66
N VAL A 426 -9.56 4.96 -12.52
CA VAL A 426 -10.86 4.90 -13.21
C VAL A 426 -11.99 4.55 -12.25
N ALA A 427 -11.79 3.60 -11.34
CA ALA A 427 -12.80 3.24 -10.34
C ALA A 427 -13.06 4.38 -9.35
N LEU A 428 -12.02 5.09 -8.88
CA LEU A 428 -12.18 6.27 -8.04
C LEU A 428 -12.94 7.38 -8.77
N HIS A 429 -12.64 7.62 -10.05
CA HIS A 429 -13.40 8.57 -10.85
C HIS A 429 -14.88 8.14 -10.92
N ALA A 430 -15.17 6.90 -11.31
CA ALA A 430 -16.53 6.40 -11.46
C ALA A 430 -17.33 6.43 -10.13
N LEU A 431 -16.71 6.01 -9.04
CA LEU A 431 -17.29 6.03 -7.69
C LEU A 431 -17.53 7.46 -7.21
N SER A 432 -16.62 8.40 -7.49
CA SER A 432 -16.79 9.81 -7.14
C SER A 432 -17.98 10.44 -7.87
N GLN A 433 -18.17 10.13 -9.16
CA GLN A 433 -19.30 10.63 -9.95
C GLN A 433 -20.61 10.05 -9.44
N PHE A 434 -20.64 8.76 -9.11
CA PHE A 434 -21.82 8.14 -8.51
C PHE A 434 -22.13 8.73 -7.12
N ALA A 435 -21.11 8.88 -6.27
CA ALA A 435 -21.24 9.42 -4.92
C ALA A 435 -21.84 10.83 -4.93
N LYS A 436 -21.47 11.69 -5.90
CA LYS A 436 -22.08 13.02 -6.09
C LYS A 436 -23.60 12.95 -6.31
N ILE A 437 -24.09 11.91 -6.98
CA ILE A 437 -25.51 11.74 -7.30
C ILE A 437 -26.30 11.22 -6.10
N ILE A 438 -25.72 10.29 -5.35
CA ILE A 438 -26.40 9.65 -4.21
C ILE A 438 -26.23 10.40 -2.89
N TYR A 439 -25.35 11.41 -2.85
CA TYR A 439 -25.10 12.21 -1.65
C TYR A 439 -26.39 12.86 -1.14
N SER A 440 -26.75 12.55 0.11
CA SER A 440 -27.87 13.15 0.82
C SER A 440 -27.37 13.90 2.04
N LYS A 441 -27.90 15.10 2.29
CA LYS A 441 -27.62 15.87 3.52
C LYS A 441 -28.36 15.32 4.74
N ASN A 442 -29.47 14.62 4.51
CA ASN A 442 -30.31 14.04 5.55
C ASN A 442 -29.98 12.55 5.67
N PHE A 443 -28.94 12.23 6.43
CA PHE A 443 -28.62 10.86 6.79
C PHE A 443 -28.31 10.77 8.29
N ASN A 444 -28.78 9.68 8.89
CA ASN A 444 -28.56 9.33 10.28
C ASN A 444 -28.62 7.81 10.35
N LEU A 445 -27.46 7.19 10.52
CA LEU A 445 -27.31 5.73 10.51
C LEU A 445 -26.72 5.28 11.83
N GLN A 446 -27.37 4.30 12.44
CA GLN A 446 -26.78 3.53 13.51
C GLN A 446 -26.46 2.14 12.97
N VAL A 447 -25.17 1.79 12.94
CA VAL A 447 -24.68 0.50 12.46
C VAL A 447 -24.14 -0.28 13.64
N THR A 448 -24.56 -1.53 13.77
CA THR A 448 -24.08 -2.44 14.80
C THR A 448 -23.44 -3.65 14.13
N ALA A 449 -22.14 -3.84 14.37
CA ALA A 449 -21.40 -5.01 13.96
C ALA A 449 -21.21 -5.95 15.14
N THR A 450 -21.74 -7.17 15.04
CA THR A 450 -21.67 -8.20 16.08
C THR A 450 -20.75 -9.33 15.62
N LEU A 451 -19.62 -9.50 16.30
CA LEU A 451 -18.63 -10.55 16.04
C LEU A 451 -18.92 -11.76 16.93
N SER A 452 -19.22 -11.47 18.20
CA SER A 452 -19.57 -12.44 19.24
C SER A 452 -20.54 -11.79 20.24
N PRO A 453 -21.18 -12.56 21.14
CA PRO A 453 -22.05 -11.99 22.17
C PRO A 453 -21.36 -10.96 23.09
N SER A 454 -20.03 -11.02 23.20
CA SER A 454 -19.21 -10.10 24.00
C SER A 454 -18.56 -8.97 23.19
N GLU A 455 -18.44 -9.12 21.87
CA GLU A 455 -17.83 -8.12 20.99
C GLU A 455 -18.89 -7.56 20.02
N VAL A 456 -19.49 -6.46 20.44
CA VAL A 456 -20.50 -5.70 19.68
C VAL A 456 -20.00 -4.27 19.52
N TYR A 457 -19.85 -3.82 18.29
CA TYR A 457 -19.41 -2.47 17.96
C TYR A 457 -20.56 -1.68 17.35
N THR A 458 -20.81 -0.48 17.89
CA THR A 458 -21.86 0.41 17.40
C THR A 458 -21.23 1.70 16.86
N PHE A 459 -21.60 2.03 15.64
CA PHE A 459 -21.17 3.22 14.92
C PHE A 459 -22.39 4.13 14.74
N ASN A 460 -22.29 5.36 15.21
CA ASN A 460 -23.33 6.38 14.99
C ASN A 460 -22.79 7.36 13.94
N ILE A 461 -23.46 7.43 12.80
CA ILE A 461 -23.02 8.18 11.63
C ILE A 461 -24.09 9.21 11.29
N ASP A 462 -23.73 10.49 11.39
CA ASP A 462 -24.56 11.64 11.10
C ASP A 462 -23.81 12.64 10.21
N GLN A 463 -24.49 13.73 9.83
CA GLN A 463 -23.91 14.74 8.94
C GLN A 463 -22.58 15.32 9.42
N SER A 464 -22.34 15.42 10.73
CA SER A 464 -21.11 15.99 11.28
C SER A 464 -19.91 15.06 11.12
N ASN A 465 -20.13 13.75 10.97
CA ASN A 465 -19.08 12.75 10.89
C ASN A 465 -19.19 11.86 9.64
N ALA A 466 -19.94 12.30 8.61
CA ALA A 466 -20.20 11.60 7.35
C ALA A 466 -18.96 10.95 6.70
N LEU A 467 -17.87 11.74 6.67
CA LEU A 467 -16.60 11.39 6.04
C LEU A 467 -15.60 10.78 7.01
N VAL A 468 -15.93 10.73 8.30
CA VAL A 468 -15.04 10.18 9.32
C VAL A 468 -15.17 8.67 9.27
N LEU A 469 -14.11 8.01 8.82
CA LEU A 469 -14.00 6.56 8.88
C LEU A 469 -13.85 6.13 10.34
N GLN A 470 -14.93 5.62 10.94
CA GLN A 470 -14.90 5.09 12.31
C GLN A 470 -14.43 3.65 12.26
N THR A 471 -13.45 3.28 13.07
CA THR A 471 -12.79 1.95 13.02
C THR A 471 -12.72 1.29 14.39
N HIS A 472 -13.00 -0.01 14.45
CA HIS A 472 -12.67 -0.89 15.57
C HIS A 472 -11.81 -2.06 15.09
N GLU A 473 -10.79 -2.44 15.86
CA GLU A 473 -9.90 -3.56 15.53
C GLU A 473 -9.81 -4.52 16.71
N THR A 474 -9.87 -5.83 16.43
CA THR A 474 -9.69 -6.89 17.43
C THR A 474 -8.86 -8.04 16.86
N LYS A 475 -8.22 -8.80 17.74
CA LYS A 475 -7.46 -10.01 17.41
C LYS A 475 -8.35 -11.25 17.29
N ASP A 476 -9.58 -11.19 17.81
CA ASP A 476 -10.55 -12.26 17.67
C ASP A 476 -11.24 -12.18 16.30
N VAL A 477 -10.94 -13.14 15.42
CA VAL A 477 -11.49 -13.19 14.06
C VAL A 477 -12.56 -14.29 14.04
N PRO A 478 -13.86 -13.93 14.11
CA PRO A 478 -14.95 -14.91 14.09
C PRO A 478 -15.11 -15.49 12.69
N SER A 479 -15.84 -16.60 12.56
CA SER A 479 -16.22 -17.14 11.24
C SER A 479 -17.31 -16.31 10.54
N LYS A 480 -18.05 -15.49 11.30
CA LYS A 480 -19.14 -14.66 10.81
C LYS A 480 -19.20 -13.33 11.54
N VAL A 481 -19.56 -12.28 10.83
CA VAL A 481 -19.89 -10.97 11.41
C VAL A 481 -21.30 -10.60 10.97
N LYS A 482 -22.17 -10.30 11.93
CA LYS A 482 -23.52 -9.80 11.66
C LYS A 482 -23.52 -8.29 11.67
N ILE A 483 -24.00 -7.67 10.59
CA ILE A 483 -24.10 -6.23 10.43
C ILE A 483 -25.59 -5.89 10.40
N ASP A 484 -26.04 -5.17 11.41
CA ASP A 484 -27.39 -4.62 11.50
C ASP A 484 -27.31 -3.10 11.38
N ALA A 485 -28.26 -2.46 10.71
CA ALA A 485 -28.33 -1.00 10.64
C ALA A 485 -29.76 -0.49 10.72
N THR A 486 -29.94 0.67 11.34
CA THR A 486 -31.21 1.38 11.43
C THR A 486 -31.02 2.87 11.16
N GLY A 487 -32.12 3.57 10.84
CA GLY A 487 -32.10 5.00 10.54
C GLY A 487 -32.44 5.27 9.07
N SER A 488 -31.75 6.25 8.47
CA SER A 488 -32.03 6.73 7.11
C SER A 488 -30.76 7.15 6.38
N GLY A 489 -30.66 6.82 5.09
CA GLY A 489 -29.53 7.18 4.22
C GLY A 489 -28.75 5.98 3.72
N ILE A 490 -27.57 6.25 3.16
CA ILE A 490 -26.65 5.24 2.60
C ILE A 490 -25.37 5.26 3.44
N GLY A 491 -24.83 4.09 3.76
CA GLY A 491 -23.58 3.94 4.48
C GLY A 491 -22.77 2.77 3.95
N LEU A 492 -21.50 2.74 4.30
CA LEU A 492 -20.57 1.69 3.90
C LEU A 492 -19.94 1.09 5.15
N VAL A 493 -19.96 -0.24 5.23
CA VAL A 493 -19.23 -1.00 6.24
C VAL A 493 -18.18 -1.86 5.56
N GLU A 494 -16.96 -1.82 6.06
CA GLU A 494 -15.85 -2.64 5.57
C GLU A 494 -15.38 -3.55 6.70
N VAL A 495 -15.26 -4.83 6.38
CA VAL A 495 -14.70 -5.85 7.27
C VAL A 495 -13.39 -6.32 6.65
N ALA A 496 -12.30 -5.74 7.12
CA ALA A 496 -10.95 -6.04 6.66
C ALA A 496 -10.30 -7.08 7.58
N VAL A 497 -9.76 -8.15 7.00
CA VAL A 497 -9.06 -9.21 7.74
C VAL A 497 -7.60 -9.20 7.32
N TYR A 498 -6.71 -9.20 8.31
CA TYR A 498 -5.26 -9.24 8.13
C TYR A 498 -4.70 -10.47 8.82
N PHE A 499 -3.76 -11.17 8.20
CA PHE A 499 -3.12 -12.35 8.76
C PHE A 499 -1.77 -12.62 8.08
N ASN A 500 -0.93 -13.45 8.68
CA ASN A 500 0.27 -13.96 8.03
C ASN A 500 0.14 -15.45 7.72
N VAL A 501 0.73 -15.90 6.62
CA VAL A 501 0.83 -17.32 6.24
C VAL A 501 2.27 -17.79 6.21
N GLU A 502 2.51 -19.04 6.59
CA GLU A 502 3.86 -19.62 6.61
C GLU A 502 4.46 -19.81 5.20
N SER A 503 3.59 -20.02 4.21
CA SER A 503 3.96 -20.22 2.79
C SER A 503 2.93 -19.58 1.87
N ASP A 504 3.37 -19.08 0.71
CA ASP A 504 2.50 -18.44 -0.28
C ASP A 504 1.67 -19.48 -1.06
N ILE A 505 0.47 -19.08 -1.50
CA ILE A 505 -0.54 -19.94 -2.16
C ILE A 505 -0.75 -19.50 -3.64
N GLY A 506 0.07 -18.58 -4.16
CA GLY A 506 -0.08 -17.98 -5.50
C GLY A 506 0.30 -18.86 -6.69
N GLU A 507 -0.15 -18.44 -7.89
CA GLU A 507 0.26 -19.05 -9.17
C GLU A 507 1.74 -18.74 -9.47
N VAL A 508 2.55 -19.77 -9.71
CA VAL A 508 3.99 -19.63 -9.94
C VAL A 508 4.26 -19.40 -11.42
N THR A 509 4.04 -18.18 -11.94
CA THR A 509 4.47 -17.83 -13.31
C THR A 509 5.81 -17.07 -13.37
N PHE A 510 6.40 -16.81 -12.20
CA PHE A 510 7.79 -16.38 -12.06
C PHE A 510 8.59 -17.50 -11.39
N GLU A 511 9.79 -17.72 -11.90
CA GLU A 511 10.81 -18.49 -11.18
C GLU A 511 11.74 -17.50 -10.48
N LEU A 512 11.80 -17.60 -9.15
CA LEU A 512 12.67 -16.82 -8.29
C LEU A 512 13.64 -17.76 -7.57
N SER A 513 14.93 -17.44 -7.64
CA SER A 513 15.96 -18.11 -6.87
C SER A 513 16.68 -17.09 -5.99
N VAL A 514 16.96 -17.47 -4.74
CA VAL A 514 17.65 -16.63 -3.76
C VAL A 514 18.83 -17.41 -3.20
N LYS A 515 20.02 -16.84 -3.27
CA LYS A 515 21.27 -17.43 -2.80
C LYS A 515 21.98 -16.47 -1.86
N LEU A 516 22.44 -16.94 -0.70
CA LEU A 516 23.40 -16.17 0.10
C LEU A 516 24.80 -16.44 -0.47
N VAL A 517 25.43 -15.38 -0.98
CA VAL A 517 26.78 -15.42 -1.57
C VAL A 517 27.83 -15.24 -0.49
N GLU A 518 27.61 -14.29 0.43
CA GLU A 518 28.47 -14.04 1.57
C GLU A 518 27.63 -13.95 2.85
N GLU A 519 28.07 -14.64 3.90
CA GLU A 519 27.44 -14.60 5.21
C GLU A 519 28.47 -14.24 6.28
N THR A 520 28.24 -13.13 6.97
CA THR A 520 29.00 -12.76 8.18
C THR A 520 28.05 -12.21 9.24
N MET A 521 28.53 -12.06 10.47
CA MET A 521 27.76 -11.40 11.52
C MET A 521 27.45 -9.93 11.22
N LYS A 522 28.28 -9.25 10.42
CA LYS A 522 28.21 -7.80 10.17
C LYS A 522 27.52 -7.44 8.86
N HIS A 523 27.60 -8.28 7.85
CA HIS A 523 26.97 -8.06 6.57
C HIS A 523 26.63 -9.39 5.88
N LEU A 524 25.62 -9.34 5.02
CA LEU A 524 25.26 -10.43 4.12
C LEU A 524 25.29 -9.91 2.68
N LEU A 525 25.70 -10.75 1.75
CA LEU A 525 25.53 -10.53 0.32
C LEU A 525 24.55 -11.59 -0.20
N VAL A 526 23.39 -11.14 -0.67
CA VAL A 526 22.34 -12.00 -1.20
C VAL A 526 22.26 -11.77 -2.70
N GLU A 527 22.15 -12.84 -3.48
CA GLU A 527 21.89 -12.80 -4.91
C GLU A 527 20.49 -13.34 -5.18
N THR A 528 19.69 -12.60 -5.93
CA THR A 528 18.35 -13.01 -6.37
C THR A 528 18.32 -13.06 -7.87
N CYS A 529 17.91 -14.18 -8.46
CA CYS A 529 17.70 -14.29 -9.90
C CYS A 529 16.25 -14.63 -10.21
N THR A 530 15.64 -13.85 -11.09
CA THR A 530 14.23 -13.95 -11.43
C THR A 530 14.05 -14.10 -12.94
N LYS A 531 13.16 -15.00 -13.38
CA LYS A 531 12.77 -15.14 -14.79
C LYS A 531 11.27 -15.41 -14.94
N TRP A 532 10.71 -15.04 -16.09
CA TRP A 532 9.34 -15.32 -16.49
C TRP A 532 9.21 -16.75 -17.01
N ILE A 533 8.21 -17.48 -16.52
CA ILE A 533 7.86 -18.84 -16.97
C ILE A 533 6.38 -18.95 -17.40
N GLY A 534 5.62 -17.86 -17.37
CA GLY A 534 4.25 -17.81 -17.87
C GLY A 534 4.14 -17.77 -19.40
N GLU A 535 2.92 -17.60 -19.90
CA GLU A 535 2.66 -17.47 -21.34
C GLU A 535 3.22 -16.14 -21.89
N GLY A 536 3.74 -16.16 -23.12
CA GLY A 536 4.32 -14.98 -23.78
C GLY A 536 5.82 -14.78 -23.55
N ALA A 537 6.38 -13.72 -24.14
CA ALA A 537 7.83 -13.46 -24.12
C ALA A 537 8.33 -12.77 -22.83
N SER A 538 7.43 -12.18 -22.04
CA SER A 538 7.75 -11.46 -20.80
C SER A 538 6.50 -11.18 -19.96
N SER A 539 6.67 -10.92 -18.67
CA SER A 539 5.61 -10.58 -17.71
C SER A 539 4.92 -9.22 -17.92
N GLY A 540 5.49 -8.32 -18.73
CA GLY A 540 5.23 -6.89 -18.56
C GLY A 540 5.85 -6.40 -17.24
N MET A 541 5.42 -5.24 -16.73
CA MET A 541 6.04 -4.63 -15.54
C MET A 541 5.95 -5.55 -14.33
N ALA A 542 7.07 -5.69 -13.61
CA ALA A 542 7.14 -6.54 -12.43
C ALA A 542 7.86 -5.82 -11.29
N ILE A 543 7.49 -6.18 -10.07
CA ILE A 543 8.10 -5.68 -8.84
C ILE A 543 8.83 -6.83 -8.16
N GLN A 544 10.03 -6.57 -7.64
CA GLN A 544 10.67 -7.44 -6.65
C GLN A 544 10.80 -6.72 -5.32
N GLU A 545 10.19 -7.28 -4.28
CA GLU A 545 10.37 -6.86 -2.90
C GLU A 545 11.44 -7.73 -2.24
N PHE A 546 12.59 -7.14 -1.91
CA PHE A 546 13.65 -7.80 -1.18
C PHE A 546 13.53 -7.47 0.31
N GLY A 547 13.10 -8.45 1.12
CA GLY A 547 13.04 -8.29 2.57
C GLY A 547 14.44 -8.23 3.20
N ILE A 548 14.58 -7.42 4.25
CA ILE A 548 15.80 -7.23 5.04
C ILE A 548 15.66 -7.94 6.40
N PRO A 549 16.67 -8.69 6.88
CA PRO A 549 16.64 -9.31 8.21
C PRO A 549 16.58 -8.30 9.34
N SER A 550 16.05 -8.73 10.49
CA SER A 550 15.96 -7.88 11.69
C SER A 550 17.35 -7.44 12.16
N GLY A 551 17.50 -6.14 12.41
CA GLY A 551 18.79 -5.57 12.81
C GLY A 551 19.77 -5.35 11.65
N PHE A 552 19.32 -5.40 10.40
CA PHE A 552 20.12 -5.04 9.22
C PHE A 552 19.46 -3.90 8.44
N LYS A 553 20.27 -3.20 7.64
CA LYS A 553 19.84 -2.18 6.67
C LYS A 553 20.49 -2.42 5.32
N PHE A 554 19.84 -1.97 4.26
CA PHE A 554 20.38 -2.06 2.91
C PHE A 554 21.58 -1.13 2.71
N ASP A 555 22.63 -1.62 2.05
CA ASP A 555 23.83 -0.86 1.77
C ASP A 555 23.74 -0.18 0.39
N ILE A 556 23.10 0.99 0.35
CA ILE A 556 22.80 1.75 -0.87
C ILE A 556 24.06 1.99 -1.70
N ASP A 557 25.18 2.37 -1.06
CA ASP A 557 26.43 2.72 -1.71
C ASP A 557 27.07 1.55 -2.48
N SER A 558 26.74 0.32 -2.11
CA SER A 558 27.29 -0.89 -2.73
C SER A 558 26.46 -1.39 -3.92
N PHE A 559 25.25 -0.87 -4.10
CA PHE A 559 24.33 -1.36 -5.12
C PHE A 559 24.67 -0.78 -6.49
N ARG A 560 24.92 -1.65 -7.47
CA ARG A 560 25.10 -1.27 -8.87
C ARG A 560 23.76 -1.38 -9.59
N GLN A 561 23.21 -0.23 -9.97
CA GLN A 561 22.00 -0.21 -10.78
C GLN A 561 22.23 -0.86 -12.14
N ILE A 562 21.23 -1.60 -12.61
CA ILE A 562 21.20 -2.21 -13.94
C ILE A 562 20.21 -1.46 -14.83
N ASP A 563 20.43 -1.42 -16.14
CA ASP A 563 19.63 -0.63 -17.09
C ASP A 563 18.14 -1.01 -17.12
N ILE A 564 17.80 -2.25 -16.77
CA ILE A 564 16.42 -2.77 -16.76
C ILE A 564 15.63 -2.27 -15.52
N LEU A 565 16.33 -1.77 -14.51
CA LEU A 565 15.74 -1.30 -13.25
C LEU A 565 15.31 0.17 -13.38
N LYS A 566 14.02 0.44 -13.25
CA LYS A 566 13.46 1.79 -13.39
C LYS A 566 13.46 2.60 -12.11
N LYS A 567 13.13 1.96 -11.01
CA LYS A 567 12.97 2.62 -9.71
C LYS A 567 13.41 1.67 -8.61
N ILE A 568 13.93 2.29 -7.55
CA ILE A 568 14.21 1.64 -6.27
C ILE A 568 13.50 2.46 -5.21
N GLU A 569 12.69 1.80 -4.40
CA GLU A 569 12.11 2.39 -3.20
C GLU A 569 12.68 1.70 -1.97
N PHE A 570 13.08 2.51 -1.00
CA PHE A 570 13.63 2.03 0.26
C PHE A 570 12.56 2.15 1.34
N GLU A 571 12.17 1.01 1.90
CA GLU A 571 11.35 0.95 3.10
C GLU A 571 12.18 0.38 4.27
N ASP A 572 11.70 0.53 5.50
CA ASP A 572 12.47 0.18 6.71
C ASP A 572 12.96 -1.28 6.77
N ARG A 573 12.19 -2.20 6.19
CA ARG A 573 12.44 -3.66 6.26
C ARG A 573 12.45 -4.35 4.89
N LYS A 574 12.34 -3.60 3.80
CA LYS A 574 12.42 -4.14 2.44
C LYS A 574 12.92 -3.08 1.47
N VAL A 575 13.49 -3.53 0.36
CA VAL A 575 13.78 -2.70 -0.80
C VAL A 575 12.91 -3.17 -1.95
N VAL A 576 12.25 -2.24 -2.62
CA VAL A 576 11.33 -2.52 -3.72
C VAL A 576 12.00 -2.11 -5.03
N PHE A 577 12.15 -3.09 -5.93
CA PHE A 577 12.78 -2.95 -7.23
C PHE A 577 11.71 -3.01 -8.32
N TYR A 578 11.71 -2.04 -9.23
CA TYR A 578 10.75 -1.96 -10.33
C TYR A 578 11.43 -2.28 -11.66
N PHE A 579 10.90 -3.26 -12.39
CA PHE A 579 11.38 -3.68 -13.71
C PHE A 579 10.37 -3.35 -14.80
N ASP A 580 10.83 -2.86 -15.95
CA ASP A 580 9.97 -2.70 -17.15
C ASP A 580 9.30 -4.00 -17.55
N LYS A 581 10.10 -5.06 -17.55
CA LYS A 581 9.68 -6.42 -17.85
C LYS A 581 10.69 -7.42 -17.34
N ILE A 582 10.18 -8.59 -16.94
CA ILE A 582 11.00 -9.77 -16.72
C ILE A 582 10.73 -10.71 -17.89
N GLY A 583 11.78 -11.01 -18.64
CA GLY A 583 11.72 -11.95 -19.76
C GLY A 583 12.01 -13.38 -19.33
N THR A 584 12.11 -14.28 -20.31
CA THR A 584 12.50 -15.68 -20.10
C THR A 584 13.99 -15.84 -19.73
N THR A 585 14.81 -14.81 -19.99
CA THR A 585 16.21 -14.76 -19.56
C THR A 585 16.29 -14.26 -18.11
N PRO A 586 17.01 -14.95 -17.21
CA PRO A 586 17.08 -14.57 -15.81
C PRO A 586 17.79 -13.24 -15.60
N ILE A 587 17.21 -12.39 -14.76
CA ILE A 587 17.77 -11.14 -14.28
C ILE A 587 18.24 -11.36 -12.85
N CYS A 588 19.51 -11.12 -12.58
CA CYS A 588 20.10 -11.30 -11.26
C CYS A 588 20.48 -9.96 -10.61
N LEU A 589 20.15 -9.80 -9.34
CA LEU A 589 20.54 -8.66 -8.50
C LEU A 589 21.37 -9.15 -7.33
N GLN A 590 22.39 -8.36 -6.94
CA GLN A 590 23.17 -8.59 -5.73
C GLN A 590 22.89 -7.48 -4.72
N MET A 591 22.43 -7.88 -3.54
CA MET A 591 21.96 -7.00 -2.47
C MET A 591 22.83 -7.23 -1.25
N ARG A 592 23.57 -6.19 -0.87
CA ARG A 592 24.35 -6.19 0.36
C ARG A 592 23.54 -5.52 1.47
N VAL A 593 23.45 -6.19 2.61
CA VAL A 593 22.84 -5.67 3.83
C VAL A 593 23.87 -5.64 4.95
N LYS A 594 23.88 -4.57 5.74
CA LYS A 594 24.82 -4.36 6.86
C LYS A 594 24.08 -4.26 8.18
N ARG A 595 24.68 -4.75 9.26
CA ARG A 595 24.10 -4.74 10.60
C ARG A 595 23.90 -3.29 11.07
N ASP A 596 22.74 -3.03 11.63
CA ASP A 596 22.31 -1.76 12.22
C ASP A 596 21.80 -1.94 13.65
N GLY A 597 21.25 -3.13 13.98
CA GLY A 597 20.73 -3.48 15.29
C GLY A 597 21.23 -4.84 15.80
N LEU A 598 21.14 -5.01 17.12
CA LEU A 598 21.59 -6.22 17.80
C LEU A 598 20.42 -7.22 17.90
N VAL A 599 20.36 -8.12 16.93
CA VAL A 599 19.38 -9.21 16.87
C VAL A 599 20.12 -10.53 16.62
N ALA A 600 19.77 -11.54 17.41
CA ALA A 600 20.22 -12.93 17.34
C ALA A 600 19.04 -13.86 17.04
N LYS A 601 19.34 -15.08 16.60
CA LYS A 601 18.36 -16.09 16.16
C LYS A 601 17.36 -15.53 15.13
N SER A 602 17.87 -14.86 14.10
CA SER A 602 17.05 -14.19 13.09
C SER A 602 16.12 -15.17 12.36
N GLN A 603 14.88 -14.73 12.13
CA GLN A 603 13.88 -15.50 11.38
C GLN A 603 14.12 -15.43 9.86
N PRO A 604 13.55 -16.35 9.07
CA PRO A 604 13.58 -16.26 7.62
C PRO A 604 12.94 -14.98 7.09
N VAL A 605 13.45 -14.50 5.96
CA VAL A 605 13.03 -13.24 5.35
C VAL A 605 12.55 -13.50 3.92
N PRO A 606 11.40 -12.95 3.50
CA PRO A 606 10.87 -13.19 2.16
C PRO A 606 11.57 -12.30 1.12
N VAL A 607 11.77 -12.87 -0.07
CA VAL A 607 11.92 -12.14 -1.33
C VAL A 607 10.71 -12.48 -2.18
N LYS A 608 10.04 -11.46 -2.69
CA LYS A 608 8.78 -11.59 -3.41
C LYS A 608 8.89 -10.95 -4.78
N VAL A 609 8.39 -11.61 -5.82
CA VAL A 609 8.23 -11.04 -7.15
C VAL A 609 6.76 -11.07 -7.51
N ILE A 610 6.26 -9.95 -8.03
CA ILE A 610 4.84 -9.72 -8.30
C ILE A 610 4.71 -9.14 -9.71
N ASP A 611 3.76 -9.67 -10.48
CA ASP A 611 3.26 -8.99 -11.67
C ASP A 611 2.49 -7.74 -11.25
N TYR A 612 2.88 -6.58 -11.80
CA TYR A 612 2.27 -5.32 -11.40
C TYR A 612 0.78 -5.23 -11.76
N TYR A 613 0.33 -5.85 -12.86
CA TYR A 613 -1.06 -5.74 -13.36
C TYR A 613 -1.95 -6.84 -12.83
N ASN A 614 -1.35 -7.97 -12.47
CA ASN A 614 -2.07 -9.07 -11.88
C ASN A 614 -1.37 -9.52 -10.60
N PRO A 615 -1.57 -8.84 -9.45
CA PRO A 615 -0.87 -9.17 -8.20
C PRO A 615 -1.11 -10.60 -7.68
N ASN A 616 -2.14 -11.30 -8.19
CA ASN A 616 -2.35 -12.72 -7.91
C ASN A 616 -1.23 -13.60 -8.49
N ASN A 617 -0.58 -13.11 -9.55
CA ASN A 617 0.58 -13.70 -10.17
C ASN A 617 1.87 -13.24 -9.47
N GLN A 618 2.33 -14.05 -8.53
CA GLN A 618 3.47 -13.72 -7.69
C GLN A 618 4.18 -14.98 -7.19
N VAL A 619 5.46 -14.84 -6.86
CA VAL A 619 6.24 -15.88 -6.19
C VAL A 619 6.95 -15.28 -4.98
N THR A 620 6.94 -16.03 -3.87
CA THR A 620 7.66 -15.65 -2.65
C THR A 620 8.62 -16.77 -2.28
N VAL A 621 9.91 -16.43 -2.08
CA VAL A 621 10.95 -17.35 -1.61
C VAL A 621 11.59 -16.78 -0.37
N PHE A 622 11.69 -17.58 0.68
CA PHE A 622 12.36 -17.19 1.92
C PHE A 622 13.85 -17.52 1.87
N TYR A 623 14.68 -16.62 2.38
CA TYR A 623 16.08 -16.89 2.67
C TYR A 623 16.36 -16.70 4.16
N GLN A 624 17.32 -17.45 4.69
CA GLN A 624 17.74 -17.37 6.08
C GLN A 624 19.23 -17.64 6.16
N SER A 625 19.99 -16.71 6.75
CA SER A 625 21.41 -16.94 7.03
C SER A 625 21.59 -18.00 8.12
N ALA A 626 22.44 -18.99 7.88
CA ALA A 626 22.75 -20.03 8.85
C ALA A 626 23.49 -19.46 10.07
N ILE A 627 24.38 -18.48 9.83
CA ILE A 627 25.12 -17.79 10.88
C ILE A 627 24.15 -17.00 11.77
N LEU A 628 23.25 -16.20 11.18
CA LEU A 628 22.30 -15.41 11.97
C LEU A 628 21.26 -16.27 12.69
N LYS A 629 20.80 -17.36 12.07
CA LYS A 629 19.87 -18.31 12.68
C LYS A 629 20.45 -18.96 13.94
N ASN A 630 21.71 -19.38 13.87
CA ASN A 630 22.38 -20.08 14.96
C ASN A 630 23.10 -19.15 15.93
N SER A 631 23.12 -17.84 15.66
CA SER A 631 23.75 -16.85 16.52
C SER A 631 23.18 -16.86 17.93
N THR A 632 24.08 -16.82 18.90
CA THR A 632 23.76 -16.57 20.31
C THR A 632 23.78 -15.07 20.61
N ILE A 633 23.27 -14.68 21.78
CA ILE A 633 23.41 -13.29 22.25
C ILE A 633 24.90 -12.89 22.33
N CYS A 634 25.76 -13.78 22.82
CA CYS A 634 27.19 -13.49 22.94
C CYS A 634 27.85 -13.23 21.58
N ASP A 635 27.47 -13.96 20.53
CA ASP A 635 28.04 -13.75 19.19
C ASP A 635 27.73 -12.36 18.63
N VAL A 636 26.56 -11.81 19.00
CA VAL A 636 26.14 -10.46 18.59
C VAL A 636 26.75 -9.38 19.48
N VAL A 637 26.95 -9.64 20.78
CA VAL A 637 27.42 -8.64 21.75
C VAL A 637 28.95 -8.59 21.89
N ASN A 638 29.67 -9.70 21.68
CA ASN A 638 31.14 -9.75 21.73
C ASN A 638 31.82 -8.82 20.70
N GLU A 639 31.08 -8.26 19.76
CA GLU A 639 31.56 -7.21 18.86
C GLU A 639 31.57 -5.80 19.48
N VAL A 640 30.93 -5.60 20.65
CA VAL A 640 30.76 -4.29 21.33
C VAL A 640 31.35 -4.28 22.76
N ASP A 641 31.26 -5.39 23.50
CA ASP A 641 31.87 -5.57 24.83
C ASP A 641 31.98 -7.09 25.13
N ASN A 642 32.95 -7.52 25.96
CA ASN A 642 33.08 -8.95 26.34
C ASN A 642 31.73 -9.47 26.92
N CYS A 643 31.21 -10.63 26.48
CA CYS A 643 29.90 -11.17 26.89
C CYS A 643 29.68 -11.28 28.42
N VAL A 644 30.76 -11.19 29.21
CA VAL A 644 30.77 -11.06 30.67
C VAL A 644 29.96 -9.85 31.17
N SER A 645 29.82 -8.77 30.38
CA SER A 645 29.02 -7.59 30.75
C SER A 645 27.50 -7.81 30.66
N VAL A 646 27.06 -8.82 29.90
CA VAL A 646 25.66 -9.26 29.81
C VAL A 646 25.34 -10.35 30.82
N SER A 647 26.37 -11.01 31.38
CA SER A 647 26.25 -12.21 32.23
C SER A 647 26.20 -11.94 33.75
N LYS A 648 25.98 -10.70 34.20
CA LYS A 648 25.99 -10.36 35.64
C LYS A 648 24.77 -9.57 36.09
#